data_AF-A0A8J9Z143-F1
#
_entry.id   AF-A0A8J9Z143-F1
#
_cell.length_a   1.000
_cell.length_b   1.000
_cell.length_c   1.000
_cell.angle_alpha   90.00
_cell.angle_beta   90.00
_cell.angle_gamma   90.00
#
_symmetry.space_group_name_H-M   'P 1'
#
loop_
_entity.id
_entity.type
_entity.pdbx_description
1 polymer ?
#
loop_
_entity_poly.entity_id
_entity_poly.type
_entity_poly.pdbx_seq_one_letter_code
_entity_poly.pdbx_strand_id
1 'polypeptide(L)'
;MPRPVTHTGYTLTCRVFGISRSSRSPDPGGKYVRQVNHLILYNELTRPFSFLPGRLARREAGCAMASLTLRLVVLSCVFIWRTQVAVSAPNVIQLQNNEYTDVLIAIHRSIPEDQQIIDRLKEIFTEASEALYIATRSRAFLKQVKILIPNTWSRQPHYLPPGTATFDRANIRVDVQNPLYGDNPYVQQPGGCGVGGDYMHLTPRYVVDKPYGESTWGPYGKTMTHEWGHLRWGLFDEYGFDDPLGGSYPHFYVSTSMGVQPVRCSAYTAGRSENAVTGNRCQTDPVTGLPEADCRFFPDFTRNRATGSYMFMQFLPQVEEFCHGGQHLFSQGGQPNPLSSHNREAPNKHNVMCQGQSTWDVMNKHQDFANGANPPKEVVTTVPDFELLQEKEPRMVLVLDTSGSMRGDPIRRLNQAATHFIRGTVQDDSWLGIVTFSTTANTYHQLLQITSAADRTSLINRVPSTVGGTTCVGCALLEGVKVLEAQGDPSGGILFLMSDGQENEVPYIATVTPQILAKGVIIDTLAYKRSADPQIESLALLTGGKSYFYSGEQGDSTALNDAFTTSVLSRDDRTGGEATIQLISETKTLNTGENYYNQVYIEKSEGRDAIFTFMWNGGVEPRIEIIAPNGTVIGQGDSSYHLMSDNIQVKVPGVAQPGKWLYNITIVDYFYQQVDILVSCKGATPDSQPIKVTAQVSTISLNGSSPESTALTVRASVTKGYLPVTGATVIAYIEKPPSEDVDELLLLDNGAGADVTKNDGIYSRYFLNFTAGGRYSVSVKVNNEFGEAASVVVNGTGRRDNSAALSQNAEAFALDRNEVHSEPLDQFQRMTAGGVFELTDVPSGSLPRLDLGPPSRVIDLKVVRVSHDNLTVALSWTAVGDDFDQGGPAAFTDLRFGRNFTELADNFDASSVVDDSQVLLGDLTSPSPPGTMETVVIRVPERGENVTYVFVLRVCDAAGNCGQPSNIAAANLEYIPEPTTAAPTTTPLSQPNNANNNTLIIAVSVTCGVVAVVAAILTVLVVKHCCKRKKRLSVAPAPDGIGLESGQPKGEPLPKT
;
A
#
# COMPACT_ATOMS: atom_id res chain seq x y z
N MET A 1 -25.66 54.72 -8.42
CA MET A 1 -26.41 55.88 -7.82
C MET A 1 -27.89 55.50 -7.81
N PRO A 2 -28.74 56.06 -6.91
CA PRO A 2 -28.46 57.13 -5.95
C PRO A 2 -28.50 56.73 -4.45
N ARG A 3 -27.62 57.42 -3.73
CA ARG A 3 -27.55 57.82 -2.31
C ARG A 3 -28.83 58.54 -1.78
N PRO A 4 -28.87 59.07 -0.53
CA PRO A 4 -28.35 58.61 0.78
C PRO A 4 -29.34 58.90 1.96
N VAL A 5 -28.91 58.74 3.23
CA VAL A 5 -28.68 59.82 4.24
C VAL A 5 -28.04 59.23 5.52
N THR A 6 -27.31 60.06 6.26
CA THR A 6 -26.31 59.75 7.31
C THR A 6 -26.76 60.04 8.75
N HIS A 7 -26.07 59.48 9.75
CA HIS A 7 -25.74 60.19 11.00
C HIS A 7 -24.32 59.89 11.51
N THR A 8 -23.89 60.58 12.58
CA THR A 8 -22.51 61.12 12.78
C THR A 8 -21.83 60.71 14.10
N GLY A 9 -20.48 60.68 14.16
CA GLY A 9 -19.73 60.46 15.43
C GLY A 9 -18.19 60.61 15.43
N TYR A 10 -17.67 61.85 15.35
CA TYR A 10 -16.46 62.41 15.99
C TYR A 10 -15.04 61.71 15.98
N THR A 11 -14.13 62.32 15.20
CA THR A 11 -12.73 62.83 15.50
C THR A 11 -11.60 61.91 15.98
N LEU A 12 -10.47 61.73 15.25
CA LEU A 12 -9.30 62.65 14.97
C LEU A 12 -8.36 62.83 16.20
N THR A 13 -7.01 62.77 16.14
CA THR A 13 -6.07 63.07 15.01
C THR A 13 -4.68 62.39 15.17
N CYS A 14 -3.96 62.15 14.05
CA CYS A 14 -2.54 61.78 14.00
C CYS A 14 -1.56 62.97 14.15
N ARG A 15 -0.23 62.70 14.25
CA ARG A 15 0.95 63.35 13.57
C ARG A 15 2.22 63.46 14.46
N VAL A 16 3.50 63.48 13.98
CA VAL A 16 4.16 63.10 12.69
C VAL A 16 5.70 62.98 12.86
N PHE A 17 6.38 62.41 11.85
CA PHE A 17 7.84 62.32 11.59
C PHE A 17 8.64 63.65 11.45
N GLY A 18 9.99 63.56 11.46
CA GLY A 18 10.94 64.54 10.86
C GLY A 18 12.35 64.50 11.49
N ILE A 19 13.43 63.92 10.92
CA ILE A 19 14.23 64.17 9.67
C ILE A 19 15.50 65.07 9.85
N SER A 20 16.66 64.37 9.93
CA SER A 20 17.98 64.61 9.27
C SER A 20 18.97 65.77 9.56
N ARG A 21 20.25 65.38 9.41
CA ARG A 21 21.48 66.09 8.97
C ARG A 21 22.36 66.86 9.99
N SER A 22 23.61 67.06 9.58
CA SER A 22 24.82 67.11 10.41
C SER A 22 25.66 68.40 10.29
N SER A 23 26.39 68.81 11.35
CA SER A 23 27.87 68.93 11.37
C SER A 23 28.44 69.83 12.49
N ARG A 24 29.72 69.59 12.83
CA ARG A 24 30.69 70.39 13.64
C ARG A 24 30.59 70.37 15.18
N SER A 25 31.76 70.62 15.77
CA SER A 25 32.23 70.50 17.18
C SER A 25 32.47 71.91 17.80
N PRO A 26 33.14 72.11 18.98
CA PRO A 26 33.66 71.16 19.99
C PRO A 26 33.42 71.53 21.50
N ASP A 27 33.68 70.53 22.39
CA ASP A 27 34.28 70.63 23.76
C ASP A 27 33.69 71.51 24.91
N PRO A 28 34.12 71.34 26.19
CA PRO A 28 34.79 70.18 26.83
C PRO A 28 34.30 69.79 28.26
N GLY A 29 34.73 68.60 28.70
CA GLY A 29 34.88 68.18 30.12
C GLY A 29 33.77 67.27 30.66
N GLY A 30 34.01 66.07 31.22
CA GLY A 30 35.22 65.41 31.75
C GLY A 30 34.83 64.71 33.08
N LYS A 31 35.31 63.53 33.49
CA LYS A 31 36.46 62.71 33.08
C LYS A 31 36.29 61.23 33.54
N TYR A 32 36.81 60.26 32.76
CA TYR A 32 37.70 59.13 33.17
C TYR A 32 37.14 57.94 34.02
N VAL A 33 37.54 56.65 33.85
CA VAL A 33 38.37 55.96 32.81
C VAL A 33 38.38 54.40 32.94
N ARG A 34 38.46 53.65 31.81
CA ARG A 34 39.15 52.32 31.56
C ARG A 34 38.81 51.04 32.41
N GLN A 35 39.10 49.78 32.03
CA GLN A 35 39.58 49.10 30.78
C GLN A 35 39.36 47.54 30.84
N VAL A 36 39.10 46.93 29.67
CA VAL A 36 39.77 45.72 29.06
C VAL A 36 39.55 44.26 29.53
N ASN A 37 39.03 43.48 28.56
CA ASN A 37 39.36 42.14 28.00
C ASN A 37 39.55 40.83 28.81
N HIS A 38 39.17 39.75 28.08
CA HIS A 38 39.81 38.43 27.91
C HIS A 38 39.55 37.24 28.86
N LEU A 39 38.83 36.25 28.30
CA LEU A 39 39.28 34.88 27.95
C LEU A 39 39.67 33.83 29.04
N ILE A 40 39.46 32.55 28.67
CA ILE A 40 40.13 31.29 29.13
C ILE A 40 39.49 30.45 30.28
N LEU A 41 38.81 29.38 29.83
CA LEU A 41 38.97 27.93 30.13
C LEU A 41 38.99 27.29 31.56
N TYR A 42 38.35 26.10 31.57
CA TYR A 42 38.76 24.79 32.13
C TYR A 42 38.30 24.26 33.52
N ASN A 43 37.91 22.97 33.45
CA ASN A 43 38.02 21.85 34.41
C ASN A 43 37.00 21.60 35.55
N GLU A 44 36.14 20.61 35.29
CA GLU A 44 36.16 19.25 35.88
C GLU A 44 36.04 18.98 37.41
N LEU A 45 35.07 18.08 37.67
CA LEU A 45 35.15 16.84 38.48
C LEU A 45 34.80 16.77 39.99
N THR A 46 34.22 15.60 40.29
CA THR A 46 34.10 14.83 41.55
C THR A 46 32.96 15.11 42.57
N ARG A 47 32.33 13.98 42.98
CA ARG A 47 31.36 13.76 44.08
C ARG A 47 32.15 13.34 45.37
N PRO A 48 31.66 12.58 46.40
CA PRO A 48 30.28 12.18 46.83
C PRO A 48 30.02 12.17 48.38
N PHE A 49 28.84 11.64 48.82
CA PHE A 49 28.52 11.05 50.17
C PHE A 49 28.38 12.02 51.40
N SER A 50 27.60 11.77 52.49
CA SER A 50 26.60 10.74 52.87
C SER A 50 25.88 11.02 54.25
N PHE A 51 24.85 10.20 54.61
CA PHE A 51 24.28 9.87 55.95
C PHE A 51 23.38 10.83 56.81
N LEU A 52 22.06 10.51 56.87
CA LEU A 52 21.16 10.13 58.02
C LEU A 52 21.52 10.46 59.52
N PRO A 53 20.60 10.34 60.52
CA PRO A 53 19.21 10.85 60.70
C PRO A 53 18.85 11.29 62.18
N GLY A 54 17.62 11.76 62.51
CA GLY A 54 17.15 11.75 63.93
C GLY A 54 15.85 12.49 64.41
N ARG A 55 14.79 11.72 64.70
CA ARG A 55 13.76 11.82 65.81
C ARG A 55 12.95 13.13 66.08
N LEU A 56 11.60 13.11 65.91
CA LEU A 56 10.49 12.98 66.92
C LEU A 56 10.14 14.25 67.75
N ALA A 57 8.89 14.66 68.06
CA ALA A 57 7.53 14.16 67.73
C ALA A 57 6.39 15.16 68.12
N ARG A 58 5.12 14.88 67.68
CA ARG A 58 3.81 15.53 68.04
C ARG A 58 3.61 16.95 67.47
N ARG A 59 2.45 17.42 66.98
CA ARG A 59 1.04 16.95 66.84
C ARG A 59 0.33 17.96 65.88
N GLU A 60 -0.81 17.74 65.20
CA GLU A 60 -1.71 16.60 64.87
C GLU A 60 -2.62 17.01 63.67
N ALA A 61 -3.39 16.09 63.06
CA ALA A 61 -4.43 16.29 62.02
C ALA A 61 -4.06 16.80 60.60
N GLY A 62 -4.37 15.99 59.57
CA GLY A 62 -4.45 16.40 58.15
C GLY A 62 -3.62 15.56 57.17
N CYS A 63 -4.26 15.05 56.10
CA CYS A 63 -3.67 14.40 54.92
C CYS A 63 -2.78 13.14 55.11
N ALA A 64 -3.38 11.96 54.92
CA ALA A 64 -2.67 10.69 54.72
C ALA A 64 -3.40 9.74 53.75
N MET A 65 -3.76 10.24 52.55
CA MET A 65 -4.37 9.45 51.44
C MET A 65 -3.79 9.85 50.07
N ALA A 66 -2.48 10.15 50.02
CA ALA A 66 -1.81 10.66 48.81
C ALA A 66 -0.52 9.90 48.42
N SER A 67 -0.30 8.69 48.94
CA SER A 67 0.94 7.92 48.69
C SER A 67 0.73 6.48 48.22
N LEU A 68 -0.51 5.96 48.22
CA LEU A 68 -0.83 4.64 47.67
C LEU A 68 -1.39 4.68 46.25
N THR A 69 -2.08 5.75 45.86
CA THR A 69 -2.65 5.94 44.51
C THR A 69 -1.58 6.18 43.44
N LEU A 70 -0.48 6.85 43.77
CA LEU A 70 0.56 7.18 42.79
C LEU A 70 1.43 5.97 42.37
N ARG A 71 1.42 4.86 43.11
CA ARG A 71 2.12 3.61 42.72
C ARG A 71 1.25 2.60 41.97
N LEU A 72 -0.08 2.78 41.95
CA LEU A 72 -0.98 2.01 41.10
C LEU A 72 -1.15 2.65 39.71
N VAL A 73 -1.13 3.99 39.62
CA VAL A 73 -1.15 4.69 38.32
C VAL A 73 0.13 4.45 37.52
N VAL A 74 1.31 4.49 38.15
CA VAL A 74 2.59 4.24 37.46
C VAL A 74 2.76 2.78 37.00
N LEU A 75 2.11 1.81 37.66
CA LEU A 75 2.05 0.41 37.18
C LEU A 75 1.01 0.18 36.08
N SER A 76 0.11 1.14 35.84
CA SER A 76 -0.88 1.10 34.75
C SER A 76 -0.36 1.76 33.47
N CYS A 77 0.64 2.64 33.56
CA CYS A 77 1.16 3.41 32.43
C CYS A 77 2.37 2.80 31.70
N VAL A 78 2.87 1.63 32.11
CA VAL A 78 4.02 0.95 31.46
C VAL A 78 3.62 0.10 30.25
N PHE A 79 2.31 -0.05 29.98
CA PHE A 79 1.80 -0.84 28.85
C PHE A 79 1.43 -0.05 27.58
N ILE A 80 1.62 1.27 27.55
CA ILE A 80 1.19 2.14 26.44
C ILE A 80 2.37 2.84 25.75
N TRP A 81 3.39 2.07 25.36
CA TRP A 81 4.31 2.42 24.28
C TRP A 81 4.25 1.30 23.23
N ARG A 82 3.14 1.28 22.49
CA ARG A 82 2.97 0.47 21.28
C ARG A 82 2.64 1.40 20.12
N THR A 83 3.65 1.85 19.40
CA THR A 83 3.51 2.33 18.01
C THR A 83 3.32 1.11 17.11
N GLN A 84 2.18 0.43 17.26
CA GLN A 84 1.78 -0.66 16.35
C GLN A 84 0.82 -0.08 15.33
N VAL A 85 1.41 0.25 14.18
CA VAL A 85 0.77 0.64 12.93
C VAL A 85 -0.21 -0.45 12.52
N ALA A 86 -1.47 -0.09 12.24
CA ALA A 86 -2.47 -1.08 11.84
C ALA A 86 -3.61 -0.47 11.02
N VAL A 87 -3.84 -1.07 9.85
CA VAL A 87 -5.00 -0.87 8.97
C VAL A 87 -5.31 -2.23 8.36
N SER A 88 -6.55 -2.71 8.49
CA SER A 88 -6.98 -4.07 8.07
C SER A 88 -5.95 -5.17 8.38
N ALA A 89 -5.36 -5.11 9.58
CA ALA A 89 -4.07 -5.75 9.85
C ALA A 89 -4.15 -7.29 9.94
N PRO A 90 -3.08 -8.00 9.52
CA PRO A 90 -2.90 -9.42 9.81
C PRO A 90 -2.98 -9.69 11.33
N ASN A 91 -3.24 -10.95 11.70
CA ASN A 91 -3.34 -11.34 13.09
C ASN A 91 -2.05 -10.99 13.86
N VAL A 92 -2.19 -10.41 15.05
CA VAL A 92 -1.06 -9.78 15.75
C VAL A 92 -0.18 -10.83 16.42
N ILE A 93 0.89 -11.24 15.74
CA ILE A 93 1.93 -12.11 16.29
C ILE A 93 2.69 -11.35 17.40
N GLN A 94 2.82 -11.98 18.57
CA GLN A 94 3.53 -11.43 19.73
C GLN A 94 4.81 -12.20 19.99
N LEU A 95 5.91 -11.51 20.35
CA LEU A 95 7.14 -12.14 20.85
C LEU A 95 7.41 -11.64 22.28
N GLN A 96 7.38 -12.54 23.25
CA GLN A 96 7.70 -12.23 24.65
C GLN A 96 8.52 -13.36 25.25
N ASN A 97 9.58 -13.05 26.00
CA ASN A 97 10.46 -14.06 26.64
C ASN A 97 11.01 -15.12 25.66
N ASN A 98 11.29 -14.72 24.42
CA ASN A 98 11.74 -15.55 23.29
C ASN A 98 10.65 -16.45 22.67
N GLU A 99 9.40 -16.33 23.11
CA GLU A 99 8.28 -17.18 22.71
C GLU A 99 7.33 -16.41 21.76
N TYR A 100 7.20 -16.85 20.51
CA TYR A 100 6.18 -16.34 19.58
C TYR A 100 4.82 -16.97 19.86
N THR A 101 3.81 -16.15 20.11
CA THR A 101 2.41 -16.58 20.31
C THR A 101 1.48 -15.92 19.30
N ASP A 102 0.24 -16.42 19.23
CA ASP A 102 -0.79 -15.93 18.32
C ASP A 102 -0.41 -16.02 16.82
N VAL A 103 0.37 -17.02 16.42
CA VAL A 103 0.61 -17.28 14.98
C VAL A 103 -0.62 -17.97 14.39
N LEU A 104 -1.30 -17.32 13.45
CA LEU A 104 -2.53 -17.83 12.83
C LEU A 104 -2.27 -18.37 11.43
N ILE A 105 -2.50 -19.67 11.26
CA ILE A 105 -2.61 -20.38 9.98
C ILE A 105 -4.09 -20.56 9.68
N ALA A 106 -4.56 -20.30 8.46
CA ALA A 106 -5.93 -20.61 8.04
C ALA A 106 -5.95 -21.44 6.76
N ILE A 107 -6.81 -22.45 6.73
CA ILE A 107 -7.08 -23.26 5.54
C ILE A 107 -8.31 -22.68 4.83
N HIS A 108 -8.21 -22.41 3.54
CA HIS A 108 -9.29 -21.79 2.80
C HIS A 108 -10.46 -22.77 2.55
N ARG A 109 -11.69 -22.25 2.52
CA ARG A 109 -12.91 -23.08 2.40
C ARG A 109 -13.03 -23.90 1.11
N SER A 110 -12.32 -23.51 0.05
CA SER A 110 -12.27 -24.23 -1.23
C SER A 110 -11.38 -25.46 -1.19
N ILE A 111 -10.51 -25.59 -0.18
CA ILE A 111 -9.65 -26.74 0.00
C ILE A 111 -10.48 -27.92 0.50
N PRO A 112 -10.50 -29.07 -0.22
CA PRO A 112 -11.21 -30.27 0.22
C PRO A 112 -10.73 -30.77 1.58
N GLU A 113 -11.61 -31.45 2.33
CA GLU A 113 -11.28 -32.02 3.63
C GLU A 113 -10.19 -33.11 3.52
N ASP A 114 -8.98 -32.79 3.99
CA ASP A 114 -7.86 -33.73 4.14
C ASP A 114 -7.13 -33.48 5.47
N GLN A 115 -7.31 -34.42 6.40
CA GLN A 115 -6.68 -34.39 7.72
C GLN A 115 -5.15 -34.33 7.65
N GLN A 116 -4.53 -34.82 6.57
CA GLN A 116 -3.08 -34.74 6.39
C GLN A 116 -2.59 -33.29 6.35
N ILE A 117 -3.38 -32.33 5.85
CA ILE A 117 -3.00 -30.92 5.84
C ILE A 117 -2.73 -30.44 7.28
N ILE A 118 -3.63 -30.75 8.22
CA ILE A 118 -3.50 -30.33 9.61
C ILE A 118 -2.28 -30.97 10.27
N ASP A 119 -2.06 -32.27 10.05
CA ASP A 119 -0.97 -32.99 10.71
C ASP A 119 0.40 -32.61 10.12
N ARG A 120 0.47 -32.42 8.80
CA ARG A 120 1.67 -31.92 8.11
C ARG A 120 2.01 -30.48 8.49
N LEU A 121 1.01 -29.60 8.66
CA LEU A 121 1.24 -28.25 9.19
C LEU A 121 1.88 -28.30 10.58
N LYS A 122 1.43 -29.18 11.49
CA LYS A 122 2.05 -29.32 12.82
C LYS A 122 3.52 -29.75 12.72
N GLU A 123 3.85 -30.69 11.84
CA GLU A 123 5.23 -31.09 11.59
C GLU A 123 6.07 -29.93 11.02
N ILE A 124 5.60 -29.29 9.95
CA ILE A 124 6.28 -28.17 9.27
C ILE A 124 6.58 -27.02 10.25
N PHE A 125 5.61 -26.63 11.08
CA PHE A 125 5.80 -25.55 12.05
C PHE A 125 6.55 -25.97 13.31
N THR A 126 6.68 -27.27 13.58
CA THR A 126 7.64 -27.78 14.57
C THR A 126 9.08 -27.67 14.05
N GLU A 127 9.33 -28.12 12.81
CA GLU A 127 10.64 -27.95 12.13
C GLU A 127 11.02 -26.45 12.01
N ALA A 128 10.06 -25.60 11.64
CA ALA A 128 10.26 -24.15 11.52
C ALA A 128 10.59 -23.49 12.87
N SER A 129 10.00 -23.97 13.97
CA SER A 129 10.29 -23.45 15.31
C SER A 129 11.73 -23.71 15.76
N GLU A 130 12.24 -24.91 15.48
CA GLU A 130 13.65 -25.27 15.72
C GLU A 130 14.59 -24.47 14.80
N ALA A 131 14.28 -24.38 13.51
CA ALA A 131 15.08 -23.62 12.56
C ALA A 131 15.12 -22.11 12.91
N LEU A 132 14.01 -21.50 13.33
CA LEU A 132 13.96 -20.13 13.85
C LEU A 132 14.80 -19.95 15.12
N TYR A 133 14.76 -20.92 16.04
CA TYR A 133 15.57 -20.88 17.25
C TYR A 133 17.07 -20.87 16.94
N ILE A 134 17.51 -21.70 15.99
CA ILE A 134 18.90 -21.75 15.52
C ILE A 134 19.25 -20.44 14.78
N ALA A 135 18.45 -20.06 13.80
CA ALA A 135 18.68 -18.88 12.93
C ALA A 135 18.73 -17.56 13.70
N THR A 136 17.93 -17.44 14.75
CA THR A 136 17.89 -16.25 15.64
C THR A 136 18.91 -16.33 16.78
N ARG A 137 19.79 -17.34 16.82
CA ARG A 137 20.81 -17.54 17.86
C ARG A 137 20.18 -17.63 19.26
N SER A 138 19.18 -18.50 19.38
CA SER A 138 18.39 -18.77 20.58
C SER A 138 17.53 -17.60 21.08
N ARG A 139 17.18 -16.64 20.21
CA ARG A 139 16.41 -15.43 20.57
C ARG A 139 14.90 -15.54 20.35
N ALA A 140 14.43 -16.39 19.44
CA ALA A 140 13.00 -16.59 19.21
C ALA A 140 12.66 -17.99 18.69
N PHE A 141 11.51 -18.53 19.10
CA PHE A 141 10.94 -19.78 18.59
C PHE A 141 9.39 -19.72 18.64
N LEU A 142 8.70 -20.60 17.94
CA LEU A 142 7.24 -20.66 17.93
C LEU A 142 6.73 -21.40 19.17
N LYS A 143 5.95 -20.71 20.00
CA LYS A 143 5.40 -21.27 21.25
C LYS A 143 3.93 -21.67 21.11
N GLN A 144 3.13 -20.91 20.37
CA GLN A 144 1.71 -21.20 20.15
C GLN A 144 1.33 -20.92 18.69
N VAL A 145 0.74 -21.91 18.03
CA VAL A 145 0.25 -21.84 16.64
C VAL A 145 -1.23 -22.23 16.61
N LYS A 146 -2.05 -21.37 16.01
CA LYS A 146 -3.49 -21.56 15.82
C LYS A 146 -3.74 -21.97 14.37
N ILE A 147 -4.45 -23.07 14.14
CA ILE A 147 -4.86 -23.54 12.82
C ILE A 147 -6.37 -23.37 12.71
N LEU A 148 -6.82 -22.43 11.88
CA LEU A 148 -8.22 -22.20 11.55
C LEU A 148 -8.64 -23.11 10.40
N ILE A 149 -9.63 -23.95 10.68
CA ILE A 149 -10.22 -24.94 9.79
C ILE A 149 -11.54 -24.36 9.27
N PRO A 150 -11.84 -24.46 7.96
CA PRO A 150 -13.03 -23.85 7.41
C PRO A 150 -14.30 -24.57 7.87
N ASN A 151 -15.43 -23.86 7.79
CA ASN A 151 -16.75 -24.42 8.12
C ASN A 151 -17.26 -25.45 7.07
N THR A 152 -16.59 -25.58 5.93
CA THR A 152 -16.85 -26.61 4.91
C THR A 152 -16.36 -28.00 5.30
N TRP A 153 -15.47 -28.11 6.30
CA TRP A 153 -14.95 -29.38 6.80
C TRP A 153 -15.81 -29.94 7.95
N SER A 154 -15.80 -31.25 8.11
CA SER A 154 -16.53 -31.97 9.16
C SER A 154 -16.08 -31.55 10.56
N ARG A 155 -17.04 -31.07 11.38
CA ARG A 155 -16.75 -30.58 12.74
C ARG A 155 -16.30 -31.70 13.67
N GLN A 156 -15.14 -31.53 14.30
CA GLN A 156 -14.60 -32.45 15.30
C GLN A 156 -14.82 -31.94 16.74
N PRO A 157 -14.99 -32.82 17.76
CA PRO A 157 -15.22 -32.42 19.14
C PRO A 157 -14.07 -31.63 19.80
N HIS A 158 -12.86 -31.73 19.25
CA HIS A 158 -11.66 -31.09 19.76
C HIS A 158 -11.30 -29.78 19.02
N TYR A 159 -12.11 -29.37 18.03
CA TYR A 159 -11.97 -28.06 17.40
C TYR A 159 -12.63 -26.99 18.27
N LEU A 160 -11.84 -25.98 18.62
CA LEU A 160 -12.25 -24.84 19.42
C LEU A 160 -13.02 -23.81 18.56
N PRO A 161 -13.80 -22.91 19.18
CA PRO A 161 -14.33 -21.73 18.51
C PRO A 161 -13.24 -20.86 17.87
N PRO A 162 -13.56 -20.07 16.83
CA PRO A 162 -12.55 -19.35 16.04
C PRO A 162 -11.89 -18.18 16.79
N GLY A 163 -12.42 -17.74 17.92
CA GLY A 163 -12.00 -16.48 18.54
C GLY A 163 -12.28 -15.31 17.59
N THR A 164 -11.27 -14.45 17.42
CA THR A 164 -11.24 -13.40 16.38
C THR A 164 -10.50 -13.84 15.10
N ALA A 165 -10.16 -15.13 14.97
CA ALA A 165 -9.46 -15.66 13.80
C ALA A 165 -10.40 -15.73 12.59
N THR A 166 -9.93 -15.22 11.47
CA THR A 166 -10.60 -15.23 10.17
C THR A 166 -9.55 -15.44 9.07
N PHE A 167 -9.94 -16.03 7.93
CA PHE A 167 -9.01 -16.30 6.82
C PHE A 167 -8.34 -15.03 6.27
N ASP A 168 -9.08 -13.93 6.13
CA ASP A 168 -8.57 -12.64 5.65
C ASP A 168 -7.49 -12.03 6.56
N ARG A 169 -7.46 -12.43 7.84
CA ARG A 169 -6.46 -11.97 8.83
C ARG A 169 -5.35 -12.99 9.11
N ALA A 170 -5.39 -14.18 8.52
CA ALA A 170 -4.38 -15.20 8.79
C ALA A 170 -2.97 -14.74 8.38
N ASN A 171 -1.99 -15.01 9.24
CA ASN A 171 -0.58 -14.75 8.94
C ASN A 171 -0.06 -15.68 7.85
N ILE A 172 -0.63 -16.89 7.78
CA ILE A 172 -0.26 -17.95 6.86
C ILE A 172 -1.56 -18.56 6.31
N ARG A 173 -1.67 -18.66 4.98
CA ARG A 173 -2.87 -19.15 4.30
C ARG A 173 -2.54 -20.41 3.51
N VAL A 174 -3.37 -21.44 3.66
CA VAL A 174 -3.35 -22.63 2.80
C VAL A 174 -4.51 -22.49 1.81
N ASP A 175 -4.22 -22.20 0.55
CA ASP A 175 -5.22 -21.98 -0.50
C ASP A 175 -4.75 -22.54 -1.86
N VAL A 176 -5.58 -22.35 -2.89
CA VAL A 176 -5.32 -22.72 -4.27
C VAL A 176 -4.05 -22.06 -4.81
N GLN A 177 -3.38 -22.77 -5.71
CA GLN A 177 -2.17 -22.33 -6.38
C GLN A 177 -2.31 -20.92 -7.01
N ASN A 178 -1.38 -20.02 -6.69
CA ASN A 178 -1.16 -18.80 -7.46
C ASN A 178 -0.57 -19.18 -8.82
N PRO A 179 -1.18 -18.84 -9.97
CA PRO A 179 -0.66 -19.28 -11.27
C PRO A 179 0.70 -18.70 -11.64
N LEU A 180 1.18 -17.63 -10.98
CA LEU A 180 2.56 -17.13 -11.15
C LEU A 180 3.58 -18.01 -10.43
N TYR A 181 3.31 -18.37 -9.18
CA TYR A 181 4.29 -19.01 -8.28
C TYR A 181 4.13 -20.54 -8.21
N GLY A 182 3.03 -21.09 -8.71
CA GLY A 182 2.78 -22.52 -8.67
C GLY A 182 2.58 -23.03 -7.24
N ASP A 183 3.28 -24.10 -6.88
CA ASP A 183 3.31 -24.64 -5.52
C ASP A 183 4.39 -24.01 -4.63
N ASN A 184 5.12 -22.99 -5.13
CA ASN A 184 6.15 -22.32 -4.34
C ASN A 184 5.49 -21.61 -3.13
N PRO A 185 6.02 -21.79 -1.91
CA PRO A 185 5.67 -20.93 -0.79
C PRO A 185 6.20 -19.52 -1.06
N TYR A 186 5.44 -18.49 -0.67
CA TYR A 186 5.83 -17.09 -0.84
C TYR A 186 5.15 -16.20 0.22
N VAL A 187 5.63 -14.97 0.37
CA VAL A 187 4.98 -13.92 1.18
C VAL A 187 4.57 -12.74 0.32
N GLN A 188 3.33 -12.28 0.48
CA GLN A 188 2.88 -11.02 -0.10
C GLN A 188 3.53 -9.85 0.66
N GLN A 189 4.59 -9.26 0.12
CA GLN A 189 5.38 -8.22 0.79
C GLN A 189 5.33 -6.84 0.07
N PRO A 190 4.24 -6.08 0.23
CA PRO A 190 4.10 -4.71 -0.30
C PRO A 190 4.84 -3.63 0.51
N GLY A 191 5.49 -3.99 1.62
CA GLY A 191 6.20 -3.05 2.48
C GLY A 191 7.66 -2.86 2.06
N GLY A 192 8.25 -1.71 2.43
CA GLY A 192 9.69 -1.47 2.31
C GLY A 192 10.53 -2.25 3.34
N CYS A 193 11.83 -1.97 3.39
CA CYS A 193 12.75 -2.63 4.32
C CYS A 193 12.30 -2.52 5.78
N GLY A 194 12.27 -3.65 6.50
CA GLY A 194 11.87 -3.70 7.91
C GLY A 194 10.35 -3.70 8.14
N VAL A 195 9.54 -3.59 7.07
CA VAL A 195 8.08 -3.70 7.12
C VAL A 195 7.68 -5.13 6.73
N GLY A 196 7.05 -5.85 7.67
CA GLY A 196 6.62 -7.23 7.45
C GLY A 196 5.56 -7.36 6.34
N GLY A 197 5.49 -8.53 5.72
CA GLY A 197 4.49 -8.86 4.70
C GLY A 197 3.07 -9.01 5.24
N ASP A 198 2.09 -8.97 4.34
CA ASP A 198 0.67 -9.10 4.67
C ASP A 198 0.32 -10.54 5.08
N TYR A 199 0.78 -11.54 4.33
CA TYR A 199 0.55 -12.97 4.62
C TYR A 199 1.55 -13.87 3.86
N MET A 200 1.83 -15.04 4.42
CA MET A 200 2.48 -16.17 3.74
C MET A 200 1.43 -17.05 3.06
N HIS A 201 1.73 -17.56 1.87
CA HIS A 201 0.86 -18.42 1.09
C HIS A 201 1.49 -19.81 0.88
N LEU A 202 0.73 -20.86 1.13
CA LEU A 202 1.11 -22.27 0.97
C LEU A 202 0.02 -22.99 0.16
N THR A 203 0.38 -24.00 -0.65
CA THR A 203 -0.61 -24.88 -1.32
C THR A 203 -0.81 -26.18 -0.55
N PRO A 204 -1.99 -26.85 -0.67
CA PRO A 204 -2.20 -28.18 -0.10
C PRO A 204 -1.16 -29.20 -0.57
N ARG A 205 -0.69 -29.09 -1.82
CA ARG A 205 0.34 -29.98 -2.37
C ARG A 205 1.70 -29.74 -1.74
N TYR A 206 2.11 -28.49 -1.56
CA TYR A 206 3.33 -28.15 -0.82
C TYR A 206 3.30 -28.72 0.61
N VAL A 207 2.16 -28.63 1.29
CA VAL A 207 2.00 -29.11 2.67
C VAL A 207 2.01 -30.65 2.76
N VAL A 208 1.26 -31.34 1.90
CA VAL A 208 1.00 -32.79 2.01
C VAL A 208 2.09 -33.64 1.35
N ASP A 209 2.57 -33.27 0.17
CA ASP A 209 3.55 -34.06 -0.58
C ASP A 209 4.98 -33.79 -0.08
N LYS A 210 5.33 -34.37 1.08
CA LYS A 210 6.65 -34.20 1.73
C LYS A 210 7.83 -34.47 0.77
N PRO A 211 7.85 -35.57 -0.02
CA PRO A 211 8.93 -35.79 -1.00
C PRO A 211 9.02 -34.70 -2.06
N TYR A 212 7.90 -34.20 -2.58
CA TYR A 212 7.89 -33.08 -3.53
C TYR A 212 8.42 -31.78 -2.90
N GLY A 213 8.03 -31.48 -1.67
CA GLY A 213 8.53 -30.36 -0.89
C GLY A 213 10.04 -30.41 -0.65
N GLU A 214 10.52 -31.46 0.01
CA GLU A 214 11.93 -31.60 0.39
C GLU A 214 12.87 -31.73 -0.80
N SER A 215 12.43 -32.39 -1.88
CA SER A 215 13.23 -32.47 -3.12
C SER A 215 13.26 -31.15 -3.89
N THR A 216 12.34 -30.21 -3.64
CA THR A 216 12.27 -28.94 -4.36
C THR A 216 12.86 -27.77 -3.60
N TRP A 217 12.48 -27.53 -2.34
CA TRP A 217 12.90 -26.34 -1.58
C TRP A 217 13.81 -26.65 -0.38
N GLY A 218 14.24 -27.92 -0.24
CA GLY A 218 15.02 -28.39 0.90
C GLY A 218 14.15 -28.61 2.15
N PRO A 219 14.76 -28.70 3.35
CA PRO A 219 14.03 -28.99 4.59
C PRO A 219 13.00 -27.91 4.92
N TYR A 220 11.77 -28.33 5.24
CA TYR A 220 10.63 -27.41 5.46
C TYR A 220 10.93 -26.35 6.52
N GLY A 221 11.57 -26.73 7.64
CA GLY A 221 11.96 -25.76 8.67
C GLY A 221 12.83 -24.61 8.14
N LYS A 222 13.71 -24.88 7.18
CA LYS A 222 14.57 -23.86 6.56
C LYS A 222 13.79 -22.98 5.58
N THR A 223 12.92 -23.56 4.75
CA THR A 223 12.03 -22.82 3.85
C THR A 223 11.09 -21.90 4.62
N MET A 224 10.47 -22.39 5.70
CA MET A 224 9.60 -21.56 6.54
C MET A 224 10.34 -20.48 7.33
N THR A 225 11.62 -20.69 7.68
CA THR A 225 12.46 -19.67 8.32
C THR A 225 12.82 -18.53 7.35
N HIS A 226 13.03 -18.86 6.07
CA HIS A 226 13.20 -17.90 4.99
C HIS A 226 11.93 -17.04 4.80
N GLU A 227 10.77 -17.69 4.60
CA GLU A 227 9.47 -17.00 4.45
C GLU A 227 9.08 -16.20 5.71
N TRP A 228 9.43 -16.66 6.91
CA TRP A 228 9.25 -15.90 8.15
C TRP A 228 10.05 -14.59 8.16
N GLY A 229 11.21 -14.56 7.50
CA GLY A 229 12.03 -13.36 7.33
C GLY A 229 11.29 -12.24 6.58
N HIS A 230 10.62 -12.60 5.48
CA HIS A 230 9.74 -11.69 4.74
C HIS A 230 8.51 -11.29 5.59
N LEU A 231 7.81 -12.28 6.15
CA LEU A 231 6.55 -12.08 6.87
C LEU A 231 6.71 -11.20 8.11
N ARG A 232 7.69 -11.50 8.97
CA ARG A 232 7.81 -10.89 10.30
C ARG A 232 8.76 -9.71 10.37
N TRP A 233 9.86 -9.73 9.61
CA TRP A 233 10.94 -8.75 9.74
C TRP A 233 11.12 -7.85 8.52
N GLY A 234 10.35 -8.04 7.44
CA GLY A 234 10.49 -7.25 6.22
C GLY A 234 11.86 -7.39 5.57
N LEU A 235 12.42 -8.61 5.61
CA LEU A 235 13.62 -8.97 4.85
C LEU A 235 13.26 -9.15 3.38
N PHE A 236 14.27 -9.31 2.53
CA PHE A 236 14.11 -9.60 1.11
C PHE A 236 15.21 -10.58 0.69
N ASP A 237 15.10 -11.09 -0.53
CA ASP A 237 16.06 -12.04 -1.08
C ASP A 237 17.46 -11.44 -1.25
N GLU A 238 18.46 -12.24 -0.90
CA GLU A 238 19.87 -11.99 -1.12
C GLU A 238 20.38 -12.65 -2.44
N TYR A 239 19.47 -13.22 -3.24
CA TYR A 239 19.69 -13.71 -4.62
C TYR A 239 19.17 -12.76 -5.71
N GLY A 240 19.55 -13.03 -6.97
CA GLY A 240 18.92 -12.45 -8.16
C GLY A 240 17.81 -13.36 -8.69
N PHE A 241 16.84 -12.79 -9.41
CA PHE A 241 15.72 -13.50 -10.03
C PHE A 241 15.20 -12.70 -11.23
N ASP A 242 14.65 -13.42 -12.22
CA ASP A 242 14.05 -12.80 -13.41
C ASP A 242 12.53 -12.72 -13.24
N ASP A 243 12.03 -11.50 -12.99
CA ASP A 243 10.60 -11.22 -12.96
C ASP A 243 10.11 -10.68 -14.32
N PRO A 244 9.23 -11.42 -15.03
CA PRO A 244 8.66 -11.00 -16.31
C PRO A 244 7.66 -9.84 -16.20
N LEU A 245 7.24 -9.46 -14.99
CA LEU A 245 6.38 -8.29 -14.77
C LEU A 245 7.21 -6.99 -14.70
N GLY A 246 8.45 -7.06 -14.22
CA GLY A 246 9.46 -6.00 -14.39
C GLY A 246 10.33 -5.72 -13.17
N GLY A 247 10.09 -6.38 -12.03
CA GLY A 247 10.87 -6.29 -10.80
C GLY A 247 12.10 -7.21 -10.74
N SER A 248 12.77 -7.43 -11.87
CA SER A 248 13.93 -8.35 -11.97
C SER A 248 15.17 -7.83 -11.22
N TYR A 249 15.90 -8.73 -10.55
CA TYR A 249 17.20 -8.45 -9.91
C TYR A 249 18.30 -9.32 -10.52
N PRO A 250 19.49 -8.76 -10.83
CA PRO A 250 20.50 -9.44 -11.61
C PRO A 250 21.14 -10.62 -10.88
N HIS A 251 21.41 -11.71 -11.60
CA HIS A 251 22.13 -12.90 -11.08
C HIS A 251 23.64 -12.67 -10.89
N PHE A 252 24.20 -11.66 -11.56
CA PHE A 252 25.63 -11.34 -11.58
C PHE A 252 25.87 -9.83 -11.53
N TYR A 253 27.00 -9.43 -10.98
CA TYR A 253 27.41 -8.04 -10.90
C TYR A 253 28.92 -7.90 -11.10
N VAL A 254 29.39 -6.68 -11.38
CA VAL A 254 30.82 -6.36 -11.42
C VAL A 254 31.23 -5.81 -10.06
N SER A 255 32.10 -6.53 -9.36
CA SER A 255 32.76 -6.05 -8.14
C SER A 255 33.91 -5.12 -8.48
N THR A 256 34.01 -4.02 -7.73
CA THR A 256 35.14 -3.08 -7.76
C THR A 256 36.49 -3.70 -7.37
N SER A 257 36.47 -4.89 -6.73
CA SER A 257 37.68 -5.58 -6.24
C SER A 257 37.89 -6.99 -6.79
N MET A 258 36.82 -7.66 -7.25
CA MET A 258 36.86 -9.08 -7.66
C MET A 258 36.38 -9.34 -9.10
N GLY A 259 36.17 -8.28 -9.90
CA GLY A 259 35.61 -8.41 -11.26
C GLY A 259 34.19 -8.99 -11.24
N VAL A 260 33.79 -9.70 -12.29
CA VAL A 260 32.46 -10.31 -12.36
C VAL A 260 32.27 -11.37 -11.25
N GLN A 261 31.24 -11.19 -10.43
CA GLN A 261 30.85 -12.09 -9.34
C GLN A 261 29.37 -12.49 -9.46
N PRO A 262 29.00 -13.73 -9.05
CA PRO A 262 27.60 -14.07 -8.83
C PRO A 262 27.05 -13.29 -7.64
N VAL A 263 25.77 -12.92 -7.71
CA VAL A 263 25.03 -12.42 -6.55
C VAL A 263 24.90 -13.55 -5.53
N ARG A 264 25.46 -13.31 -4.34
CA ARG A 264 25.47 -14.22 -3.19
C ARG A 264 25.74 -13.43 -1.93
N CYS A 265 25.11 -13.82 -0.82
CA CYS A 265 25.40 -13.15 0.44
C CYS A 265 26.81 -13.46 0.97
N SER A 266 27.19 -14.73 1.05
CA SER A 266 28.52 -15.14 1.52
C SER A 266 29.46 -15.44 0.36
N ALA A 267 30.65 -14.83 0.39
CA ALA A 267 31.73 -15.16 -0.56
C ALA A 267 32.27 -16.60 -0.37
N TYR A 268 31.92 -17.27 0.73
CA TYR A 268 32.26 -18.68 1.01
C TYR A 268 31.23 -19.67 0.44
N THR A 269 30.14 -19.20 -0.19
CA THR A 269 29.27 -20.10 -0.95
C THR A 269 30.02 -20.54 -2.20
N ALA A 270 30.42 -21.82 -2.21
CA ALA A 270 31.11 -22.48 -3.29
C ALA A 270 30.11 -22.95 -4.34
N GLY A 271 30.49 -22.89 -5.61
CA GLY A 271 29.65 -23.22 -6.75
C GLY A 271 30.34 -22.93 -8.07
N ARG A 272 29.59 -22.97 -9.16
CA ARG A 272 30.08 -22.71 -10.52
C ARG A 272 29.02 -21.97 -11.35
N SER A 273 29.48 -21.11 -12.25
CA SER A 273 28.62 -20.34 -13.14
C SER A 273 28.48 -21.04 -14.48
N GLU A 274 27.27 -21.49 -14.81
CA GLU A 274 26.95 -22.22 -16.03
C GLU A 274 25.71 -21.61 -16.70
N ASN A 275 25.67 -21.64 -18.03
CA ASN A 275 24.51 -21.30 -18.83
C ASN A 275 23.43 -22.38 -18.58
N ALA A 276 22.31 -21.99 -17.99
CA ALA A 276 21.30 -22.94 -17.50
C ALA A 276 20.56 -23.70 -18.62
N VAL A 277 20.62 -23.21 -19.86
CA VAL A 277 20.00 -23.86 -21.02
C VAL A 277 20.96 -24.85 -21.69
N THR A 278 22.26 -24.54 -21.75
CA THR A 278 23.24 -25.34 -22.52
C THR A 278 24.24 -26.11 -21.66
N GLY A 279 24.34 -25.84 -20.36
CA GLY A 279 25.33 -26.41 -19.45
C GLY A 279 26.77 -25.93 -19.68
N ASN A 280 26.99 -25.02 -20.63
CA ASN A 280 28.33 -24.48 -20.91
C ASN A 280 28.76 -23.47 -19.85
N ARG A 281 30.08 -23.21 -19.76
CA ARG A 281 30.60 -22.08 -18.97
C ARG A 281 30.04 -20.77 -19.53
N CYS A 282 29.54 -19.90 -18.65
CA CYS A 282 28.95 -18.63 -19.07
C CYS A 282 29.93 -17.76 -19.87
N GLN A 283 29.40 -17.12 -20.92
CA GLN A 283 30.11 -16.12 -21.72
C GLN A 283 29.74 -14.71 -21.25
N THR A 284 30.67 -13.76 -21.36
CA THR A 284 30.42 -12.34 -21.05
C THR A 284 29.83 -11.64 -22.27
N ASP A 285 28.72 -10.92 -22.08
CA ASP A 285 28.11 -10.06 -23.08
C ASP A 285 28.93 -8.76 -23.26
N PRO A 286 29.40 -8.41 -24.47
CA PRO A 286 30.15 -7.18 -24.72
C PRO A 286 29.32 -5.89 -24.60
N VAL A 287 27.99 -5.95 -24.56
CA VAL A 287 27.12 -4.75 -24.44
C VAL A 287 26.97 -4.31 -22.98
N THR A 288 26.82 -5.25 -22.06
CA THR A 288 26.59 -5.01 -20.62
C THR A 288 27.84 -5.18 -19.76
N GLY A 289 28.79 -6.02 -20.19
CA GLY A 289 29.95 -6.41 -19.38
C GLY A 289 29.66 -7.46 -18.29
N LEU A 290 28.45 -8.03 -18.30
CA LEU A 290 28.01 -9.10 -17.42
C LEU A 290 27.94 -10.43 -18.18
N PRO A 291 27.78 -11.57 -17.49
CA PRO A 291 27.46 -12.83 -18.15
C PRO A 291 26.16 -12.76 -18.95
N GLU A 292 26.05 -13.60 -19.99
CA GLU A 292 24.84 -13.81 -20.78
C GLU A 292 23.60 -14.07 -19.90
N ALA A 293 22.41 -13.66 -20.37
CA ALA A 293 21.17 -13.69 -19.58
C ALA A 293 20.80 -15.09 -19.04
N ASP A 294 21.13 -16.14 -19.78
CA ASP A 294 20.91 -17.55 -19.41
C ASP A 294 21.91 -18.06 -18.34
N CYS A 295 22.90 -17.27 -17.92
CA CYS A 295 23.90 -17.65 -16.93
C CYS A 295 23.33 -17.73 -15.51
N ARG A 296 23.72 -18.75 -14.75
CA ARG A 296 23.30 -18.96 -13.35
C ARG A 296 24.45 -19.47 -12.49
N PHE A 297 24.36 -19.22 -11.18
CA PHE A 297 25.28 -19.75 -10.18
C PHE A 297 24.69 -21.00 -9.52
N PHE A 298 25.32 -22.16 -9.75
CA PHE A 298 24.92 -23.43 -9.17
C PHE A 298 25.80 -23.77 -7.95
N PRO A 299 25.25 -23.97 -6.76
CA PRO A 299 26.02 -24.24 -5.55
C PRO A 299 26.62 -25.66 -5.53
N ASP A 300 27.77 -25.82 -4.88
CA ASP A 300 28.35 -27.14 -4.59
C ASP A 300 27.78 -27.68 -3.26
N PHE A 301 26.78 -28.56 -3.36
CA PHE A 301 26.12 -29.18 -2.19
C PHE A 301 27.08 -29.92 -1.22
N THR A 302 28.30 -30.26 -1.66
CA THR A 302 29.24 -31.08 -0.87
C THR A 302 30.41 -30.32 -0.29
N ARG A 303 30.89 -29.27 -0.97
CA ARG A 303 32.08 -28.47 -0.57
C ARG A 303 31.73 -27.06 -0.12
N ASN A 304 30.44 -26.76 0.06
CA ASN A 304 29.99 -25.50 0.63
C ASN A 304 30.44 -25.32 2.07
N ARG A 305 30.83 -24.09 2.43
CA ARG A 305 31.27 -23.71 3.78
C ARG A 305 30.53 -22.52 4.36
N ALA A 306 29.68 -21.86 3.58
CA ALA A 306 28.89 -20.73 4.07
C ALA A 306 27.83 -21.19 5.09
N THR A 307 27.74 -20.48 6.21
CA THR A 307 26.72 -20.70 7.25
C THR A 307 25.52 -19.76 7.11
N GLY A 308 25.68 -18.66 6.35
CA GLY A 308 24.60 -17.78 5.94
C GLY A 308 24.44 -17.76 4.40
N SER A 309 23.26 -17.45 3.86
CA SER A 309 22.09 -16.87 4.54
C SER A 309 20.83 -17.67 4.25
N TYR A 310 19.89 -17.70 5.21
CA TYR A 310 18.51 -18.10 4.97
C TYR A 310 17.84 -17.29 3.85
N MET A 311 18.23 -16.04 3.61
CA MET A 311 17.70 -15.25 2.49
C MET A 311 18.43 -15.50 1.15
N PHE A 312 19.35 -16.47 1.07
CA PHE A 312 20.11 -16.75 -0.17
C PHE A 312 19.86 -18.14 -0.76
N MET A 313 20.28 -19.20 -0.06
CA MET A 313 20.17 -20.59 -0.51
C MET A 313 19.89 -21.46 0.72
N GLN A 314 18.72 -21.24 1.30
CA GLN A 314 18.19 -21.85 2.53
C GLN A 314 18.25 -23.38 2.52
N PHE A 315 18.12 -24.01 1.35
CA PHE A 315 18.17 -25.46 1.19
C PHE A 315 19.57 -26.08 1.46
N LEU A 316 20.65 -25.29 1.46
CA LEU A 316 21.99 -25.82 1.66
C LEU A 316 22.15 -26.39 3.10
N PRO A 317 22.74 -27.59 3.27
CA PRO A 317 22.83 -28.22 4.59
C PRO A 317 23.51 -27.35 5.66
N GLN A 318 24.57 -26.63 5.27
CA GLN A 318 25.40 -25.81 6.18
C GLN A 318 24.78 -24.45 6.55
N VAL A 319 23.71 -24.01 5.87
CA VAL A 319 23.09 -22.70 6.13
C VAL A 319 22.23 -22.79 7.40
N GLU A 320 22.64 -22.10 8.45
CA GLU A 320 22.02 -22.16 9.79
C GLU A 320 21.74 -20.76 10.38
N GLU A 321 22.16 -19.67 9.72
CA GLU A 321 21.97 -18.31 10.21
C GLU A 321 21.64 -17.28 9.10
N PHE A 322 21.14 -16.12 9.52
CA PHE A 322 21.04 -14.94 8.67
C PHE A 322 22.41 -14.26 8.49
N CYS A 323 22.60 -13.61 7.35
CA CYS A 323 23.83 -12.91 7.03
C CYS A 323 24.04 -11.66 7.91
N HIS A 324 25.30 -11.33 8.21
CA HIS A 324 25.63 -10.27 9.17
C HIS A 324 26.74 -9.29 8.73
N GLY A 325 26.66 -8.03 9.16
CA GLY A 325 27.63 -6.96 8.90
C GLY A 325 28.98 -7.05 9.63
N GLY A 326 29.25 -8.13 10.39
CA GLY A 326 30.58 -8.44 10.93
C GLY A 326 31.00 -7.73 12.22
N GLN A 327 30.23 -6.74 12.70
CA GLN A 327 30.46 -6.07 13.99
C GLN A 327 29.88 -6.82 15.21
N HIS A 328 29.22 -7.96 14.95
CA HIS A 328 28.44 -8.75 15.91
C HIS A 328 29.31 -9.83 16.60
N LEU A 329 29.72 -9.55 17.84
CA LEU A 329 30.66 -10.31 18.69
C LEU A 329 30.15 -11.70 19.17
N PHE A 330 29.82 -12.64 18.26
CA PHE A 330 29.10 -13.87 18.64
C PHE A 330 29.65 -15.19 18.07
N SER A 331 30.95 -15.42 18.19
CA SER A 331 31.49 -16.79 18.34
C SER A 331 31.90 -17.03 19.79
N GLN A 332 31.89 -18.29 20.25
CA GLN A 332 32.56 -18.67 21.50
C GLN A 332 34.09 -18.49 21.31
N GLY A 333 34.57 -17.28 21.54
CA GLY A 333 35.93 -16.83 21.18
C GLY A 333 36.02 -15.41 20.62
N GLY A 334 34.90 -14.74 20.35
CA GLY A 334 34.88 -13.29 20.04
C GLY A 334 35.46 -12.89 18.68
N GLN A 335 35.51 -13.81 17.71
CA GLN A 335 35.87 -13.50 16.31
C GLN A 335 34.61 -13.44 15.43
N PRO A 336 34.52 -12.52 14.45
CA PRO A 336 33.46 -12.54 13.44
C PRO A 336 33.45 -13.87 12.68
N ASN A 337 32.27 -14.43 12.37
CA ASN A 337 32.19 -15.59 11.49
C ASN A 337 32.30 -15.14 10.03
N PRO A 338 33.39 -15.41 9.29
CA PRO A 338 33.50 -14.99 7.90
C PRO A 338 32.54 -15.77 6.97
N LEU A 339 32.03 -16.92 7.41
CA LEU A 339 31.22 -17.84 6.60
C LEU A 339 29.79 -17.34 6.34
N SER A 340 29.31 -16.40 7.16
CA SER A 340 28.00 -15.70 7.10
C SER A 340 28.17 -14.18 6.95
N SER A 341 29.38 -13.72 6.59
CA SER A 341 29.63 -12.30 6.35
C SER A 341 28.80 -11.81 5.17
N HIS A 342 28.05 -10.74 5.38
CA HIS A 342 27.16 -10.17 4.38
C HIS A 342 27.93 -9.42 3.28
N ASN A 343 27.52 -9.62 2.03
CA ASN A 343 28.08 -8.97 0.84
C ASN A 343 27.21 -7.76 0.44
N ARG A 344 27.64 -6.58 0.86
CA ARG A 344 26.96 -5.30 0.60
C ARG A 344 27.01 -4.84 -0.86
N GLU A 345 27.97 -5.33 -1.64
CA GLU A 345 28.18 -4.93 -3.05
C GLU A 345 27.22 -5.65 -4.02
N ALA A 346 26.65 -6.79 -3.63
CA ALA A 346 25.73 -7.54 -4.47
C ALA A 346 24.38 -6.82 -4.65
N PRO A 347 23.93 -6.50 -5.87
CA PRO A 347 22.68 -5.77 -6.13
C PRO A 347 21.43 -6.68 -6.09
N ASN A 348 21.25 -7.43 -5.00
CA ASN A 348 20.03 -8.20 -4.71
C ASN A 348 18.92 -7.30 -4.13
N LYS A 349 17.68 -7.82 -4.05
CA LYS A 349 16.51 -7.08 -3.54
C LYS A 349 16.74 -6.57 -2.12
N HIS A 350 17.37 -7.37 -1.25
CA HIS A 350 17.72 -6.94 0.11
C HIS A 350 18.61 -5.70 0.14
N ASN A 351 19.73 -5.70 -0.58
CA ASN A 351 20.67 -4.57 -0.57
C ASN A 351 20.08 -3.32 -1.23
N VAL A 352 19.30 -3.50 -2.30
CA VAL A 352 18.58 -2.41 -2.95
C VAL A 352 17.60 -1.77 -1.97
N MET A 353 16.74 -2.54 -1.29
CA MET A 353 15.68 -2.02 -0.41
C MET A 353 16.20 -1.55 0.95
N CYS A 354 17.18 -2.27 1.53
CA CYS A 354 17.72 -2.04 2.87
C CYS A 354 19.02 -1.22 2.90
N GLN A 355 19.38 -0.55 1.81
CA GLN A 355 20.58 0.32 1.70
C GLN A 355 21.89 -0.44 1.98
N GLY A 356 21.94 -1.73 1.62
CA GLY A 356 23.09 -2.60 1.86
C GLY A 356 23.32 -2.97 3.33
N GLN A 357 22.31 -2.85 4.19
CA GLN A 357 22.36 -3.44 5.53
C GLN A 357 22.24 -4.96 5.43
N SER A 358 22.87 -5.69 6.36
CA SER A 358 22.69 -7.13 6.43
C SER A 358 21.32 -7.50 7.00
N THR A 359 20.83 -8.68 6.63
CA THR A 359 19.57 -9.23 7.15
C THR A 359 19.53 -9.23 8.68
N TRP A 360 20.64 -9.57 9.35
CA TRP A 360 20.76 -9.49 10.81
C TRP A 360 20.70 -8.05 11.36
N ASP A 361 21.22 -7.04 10.65
CA ASP A 361 21.16 -5.64 11.11
C ASP A 361 19.73 -5.07 11.02
N VAL A 362 18.98 -5.44 9.97
CA VAL A 362 17.56 -5.13 9.85
C VAL A 362 16.77 -5.79 10.98
N MET A 363 17.00 -7.08 11.24
CA MET A 363 16.40 -7.79 12.37
C MET A 363 16.68 -7.12 13.72
N ASN A 364 17.91 -6.68 14.00
CA ASN A 364 18.25 -6.00 15.26
C ASN A 364 17.58 -4.62 15.44
N LYS A 365 17.07 -4.01 14.37
CA LYS A 365 16.27 -2.77 14.45
C LYS A 365 14.78 -3.04 14.65
N HIS A 366 14.30 -4.24 14.32
CA HIS A 366 12.91 -4.63 14.53
C HIS A 366 12.55 -4.77 16.02
N GLN A 367 11.29 -4.48 16.39
CA GLN A 367 10.78 -4.51 17.78
C GLN A 367 11.06 -5.82 18.55
N ASP A 368 11.20 -6.93 17.82
CA ASP A 368 11.51 -8.26 18.38
C ASP A 368 12.89 -8.32 19.07
N PHE A 369 13.86 -7.53 18.58
CA PHE A 369 15.27 -7.64 18.97
C PHE A 369 15.95 -6.31 19.33
N ALA A 370 15.31 -5.18 18.99
CA ALA A 370 15.78 -3.83 19.29
C ALA A 370 16.03 -3.62 20.78
N ASN A 371 17.01 -2.77 21.11
CA ASN A 371 17.41 -2.45 22.48
C ASN A 371 17.76 -3.66 23.36
N GLY A 372 18.10 -4.80 22.75
CA GLY A 372 18.42 -6.05 23.47
C GLY A 372 17.20 -6.87 23.89
N ALA A 373 16.01 -6.61 23.33
CA ALA A 373 14.83 -7.43 23.52
C ALA A 373 15.09 -8.90 23.13
N ASN A 374 14.45 -9.83 23.85
CA ASN A 374 14.57 -11.29 23.65
C ASN A 374 16.06 -11.74 23.50
N PRO A 375 16.87 -11.62 24.57
CA PRO A 375 18.27 -12.05 24.57
C PRO A 375 18.37 -13.58 24.47
N PRO A 376 19.48 -14.16 23.96
CA PRO A 376 19.64 -15.60 23.82
C PRO A 376 19.30 -16.39 25.10
N LYS A 377 18.45 -17.42 24.98
CA LYS A 377 17.91 -18.23 26.08
C LYS A 377 17.95 -19.71 25.70
N GLU A 378 18.62 -20.53 26.51
CA GLU A 378 18.54 -22.00 26.38
C GLU A 378 17.12 -22.47 26.76
N VAL A 379 16.52 -23.33 25.94
CA VAL A 379 15.17 -23.90 26.17
C VAL A 379 15.20 -25.41 26.07
N VAL A 380 14.29 -26.08 26.79
CA VAL A 380 14.18 -27.55 26.81
C VAL A 380 13.52 -28.09 25.53
N THR A 381 12.67 -27.29 24.90
CA THR A 381 11.93 -27.66 23.69
C THR A 381 11.54 -26.40 22.91
N THR A 382 11.53 -26.51 21.58
CA THR A 382 10.99 -25.53 20.63
C THR A 382 9.63 -25.97 20.07
N VAL A 383 9.12 -27.15 20.43
CA VAL A 383 7.86 -27.70 19.91
C VAL A 383 6.69 -26.77 20.28
N PRO A 384 5.91 -26.26 19.30
CA PRO A 384 4.79 -25.37 19.58
C PRO A 384 3.59 -26.10 20.20
N ASP A 385 2.78 -25.36 20.98
CA ASP A 385 1.43 -25.78 21.33
C ASP A 385 0.50 -25.46 20.14
N PHE A 386 -0.25 -26.46 19.66
CA PHE A 386 -1.15 -26.31 18.52
C PHE A 386 -2.62 -26.25 18.95
N GLU A 387 -3.29 -25.14 18.62
CA GLU A 387 -4.73 -24.95 18.83
C GLU A 387 -5.47 -25.12 17.51
N LEU A 388 -6.38 -26.10 17.43
CA LEU A 388 -7.23 -26.29 16.26
C LEU A 388 -8.54 -25.52 16.48
N LEU A 389 -8.76 -24.52 15.64
CA LEU A 389 -9.95 -23.67 15.65
C LEU A 389 -10.81 -24.04 14.44
N GLN A 390 -12.15 -23.92 14.54
CA GLN A 390 -13.02 -24.03 13.36
C GLN A 390 -13.88 -22.79 13.20
N GLU A 391 -14.00 -22.33 11.96
CA GLU A 391 -14.93 -21.26 11.58
C GLU A 391 -16.38 -21.61 11.89
N LYS A 392 -17.21 -20.59 12.03
CA LYS A 392 -18.66 -20.70 12.24
C LYS A 392 -19.41 -19.95 11.14
N GLU A 393 -20.70 -20.19 11.05
CA GLU A 393 -21.61 -19.34 10.27
C GLU A 393 -21.48 -17.86 10.70
N PRO A 394 -21.54 -16.90 9.77
CA PRO A 394 -21.45 -15.48 10.08
C PRO A 394 -22.66 -15.05 10.93
N ARG A 395 -22.37 -14.57 12.14
CA ARG A 395 -23.35 -13.98 13.07
C ARG A 395 -22.99 -12.52 13.30
N MET A 396 -23.86 -11.61 12.87
CA MET A 396 -23.67 -10.18 13.02
C MET A 396 -24.75 -9.57 13.91
N VAL A 397 -24.40 -8.55 14.70
CA VAL A 397 -25.35 -7.70 15.41
C VAL A 397 -25.09 -6.25 15.01
N LEU A 398 -26.10 -5.58 14.47
CA LEU A 398 -26.07 -4.13 14.28
C LEU A 398 -26.22 -3.46 15.64
N VAL A 399 -25.28 -2.58 16.01
CA VAL A 399 -25.27 -1.85 17.28
C VAL A 399 -25.40 -0.37 16.97
N LEU A 400 -26.64 0.13 17.03
CA LEU A 400 -27.06 1.38 16.39
C LEU A 400 -27.33 2.49 17.43
N ASP A 401 -26.62 3.62 17.31
CA ASP A 401 -26.83 4.79 18.15
C ASP A 401 -28.19 5.47 17.88
N THR A 402 -28.89 5.76 18.97
CA THR A 402 -30.20 6.43 19.01
C THR A 402 -30.20 7.58 20.05
N SER A 403 -29.02 8.04 20.45
CA SER A 403 -28.83 9.19 21.34
C SER A 403 -29.35 10.51 20.76
N GLY A 404 -29.40 11.56 21.58
CA GLY A 404 -29.99 12.84 21.19
C GLY A 404 -29.33 13.52 19.98
N SER A 405 -28.05 13.26 19.72
CA SER A 405 -27.25 13.83 18.61
C SER A 405 -27.63 13.26 17.23
N MET A 406 -28.20 12.06 17.19
CA MET A 406 -28.67 11.38 15.98
C MET A 406 -29.93 12.01 15.36
N ARG A 407 -30.50 13.06 15.96
CA ARG A 407 -31.76 13.67 15.52
C ARG A 407 -31.68 14.31 14.13
N GLY A 408 -32.68 14.01 13.29
CA GLY A 408 -32.84 14.57 11.96
C GLY A 408 -32.21 13.65 10.90
N ASP A 409 -31.38 14.24 10.04
CA ASP A 409 -30.72 13.52 8.96
C ASP A 409 -29.85 12.32 9.38
N PRO A 410 -29.14 12.31 10.55
CA PRO A 410 -28.33 11.16 10.96
C PRO A 410 -29.13 9.86 11.15
N ILE A 411 -30.21 9.88 11.94
CA ILE A 411 -31.04 8.68 12.13
C ILE A 411 -31.76 8.27 10.84
N ARG A 412 -32.11 9.22 9.95
CA ARG A 412 -32.66 8.90 8.61
C ARG A 412 -31.63 8.15 7.77
N ARG A 413 -30.39 8.67 7.67
CA ARG A 413 -29.30 8.03 6.91
C ARG A 413 -28.91 6.67 7.48
N LEU A 414 -28.82 6.54 8.81
CA LEU A 414 -28.64 5.24 9.49
C LEU A 414 -29.75 4.27 9.09
N ASN A 415 -31.02 4.69 9.15
CA ASN A 415 -32.15 3.85 8.82
C ASN A 415 -32.11 3.38 7.36
N GLN A 416 -31.77 4.28 6.43
CA GLN A 416 -31.60 3.99 5.00
C GLN A 416 -30.49 2.98 4.74
N ALA A 417 -29.28 3.23 5.25
CA ALA A 417 -28.12 2.35 5.07
C ALA A 417 -28.34 0.96 5.71
N ALA A 418 -28.86 0.91 6.94
CA ALA A 418 -29.19 -0.35 7.60
C ALA A 418 -30.31 -1.12 6.87
N THR A 419 -31.34 -0.43 6.38
CA THR A 419 -32.43 -1.05 5.59
C THR A 419 -31.92 -1.61 4.26
N HIS A 420 -31.06 -0.86 3.56
CA HIS A 420 -30.39 -1.34 2.35
C HIS A 420 -29.57 -2.60 2.63
N PHE A 421 -28.72 -2.53 3.66
CA PHE A 421 -27.85 -3.61 4.10
C PHE A 421 -28.64 -4.90 4.39
N ILE A 422 -29.69 -4.81 5.21
CA ILE A 422 -30.58 -5.93 5.54
C ILE A 422 -31.31 -6.48 4.31
N ARG A 423 -31.68 -5.61 3.35
CA ARG A 423 -32.47 -5.99 2.17
C ARG A 423 -31.64 -6.66 1.06
N GLY A 424 -30.43 -6.17 0.80
CA GLY A 424 -29.65 -6.55 -0.39
C GLY A 424 -28.22 -7.02 -0.14
N THR A 425 -27.59 -6.61 0.96
CA THR A 425 -26.15 -6.83 1.19
C THR A 425 -25.85 -8.04 2.07
N VAL A 426 -26.62 -8.22 3.16
CA VAL A 426 -26.50 -9.41 4.01
C VAL A 426 -26.87 -10.64 3.19
N GLN A 427 -26.03 -11.67 3.26
CA GLN A 427 -26.23 -12.89 2.50
C GLN A 427 -27.37 -13.74 3.10
N ASP A 428 -28.00 -14.57 2.27
CA ASP A 428 -28.92 -15.59 2.77
C ASP A 428 -28.17 -16.59 3.67
N ASP A 429 -28.92 -17.27 4.54
CA ASP A 429 -28.48 -18.15 5.62
C ASP A 429 -27.59 -17.50 6.72
N SER A 430 -27.27 -16.21 6.60
CA SER A 430 -26.54 -15.44 7.62
C SER A 430 -27.44 -15.07 8.80
N TRP A 431 -26.85 -14.93 9.98
CA TRP A 431 -27.58 -14.54 11.20
C TRP A 431 -27.41 -13.06 11.50
N LEU A 432 -28.52 -12.35 11.70
CA LEU A 432 -28.52 -10.92 12.04
C LEU A 432 -29.35 -10.61 13.28
N GLY A 433 -28.79 -9.80 14.19
CA GLY A 433 -29.47 -9.20 15.33
C GLY A 433 -29.41 -7.66 15.28
N ILE A 434 -30.26 -7.00 16.08
CA ILE A 434 -30.30 -5.53 16.16
C ILE A 434 -30.36 -5.10 17.63
N VAL A 435 -29.35 -4.35 18.06
CA VAL A 435 -29.27 -3.63 19.34
C VAL A 435 -29.29 -2.14 19.04
N THR A 436 -30.06 -1.38 19.81
CA THR A 436 -30.08 0.08 19.77
C THR A 436 -29.64 0.64 21.12
N PHE A 437 -28.93 1.76 21.15
CA PHE A 437 -28.49 2.35 22.42
C PHE A 437 -28.66 3.87 22.48
N SER A 438 -28.85 4.37 23.70
CA SER A 438 -28.67 5.77 24.06
C SER A 438 -28.15 5.84 25.50
N THR A 439 -28.94 6.28 26.48
CA THR A 439 -28.63 6.17 27.92
C THR A 439 -28.54 4.70 28.37
N THR A 440 -29.23 3.80 27.67
CA THR A 440 -29.18 2.35 27.90
C THR A 440 -29.19 1.62 26.56
N ALA A 441 -28.67 0.40 26.52
CA ALA A 441 -28.76 -0.49 25.37
C ALA A 441 -29.98 -1.41 25.47
N ASN A 442 -30.63 -1.66 24.33
CA ASN A 442 -31.83 -2.48 24.23
C ASN A 442 -31.74 -3.40 23.01
N THR A 443 -31.99 -4.69 23.18
CA THR A 443 -32.17 -5.62 22.05
C THR A 443 -33.51 -5.36 21.36
N TYR A 444 -33.47 -4.90 20.11
CA TYR A 444 -34.65 -4.66 19.25
C TYR A 444 -35.00 -5.89 18.40
N HIS A 445 -34.00 -6.67 18.01
CA HIS A 445 -34.18 -7.98 17.38
C HIS A 445 -33.09 -8.94 17.87
N GLN A 446 -33.48 -10.14 18.30
CA GLN A 446 -32.55 -11.24 18.59
C GLN A 446 -31.89 -11.73 17.28
N LEU A 447 -30.85 -12.57 17.37
CA LEU A 447 -30.30 -13.22 16.17
C LEU A 447 -31.39 -14.00 15.41
N LEU A 448 -31.55 -13.68 14.14
CA LEU A 448 -32.44 -14.35 13.18
C LEU A 448 -31.64 -14.80 11.97
N GLN A 449 -31.79 -16.06 11.56
CA GLN A 449 -31.25 -16.56 10.32
C GLN A 449 -32.08 -16.04 9.14
N ILE A 450 -31.44 -15.45 8.15
CA ILE A 450 -32.11 -14.83 7.00
C ILE A 450 -32.32 -15.91 5.93
N THR A 451 -33.49 -16.55 5.93
CA THR A 451 -33.85 -17.61 4.98
C THR A 451 -34.88 -17.16 3.94
N SER A 452 -35.49 -16.00 4.15
CA SER A 452 -36.60 -15.51 3.34
C SER A 452 -36.68 -13.98 3.29
N ALA A 453 -37.42 -13.46 2.29
CA ALA A 453 -37.75 -12.04 2.23
C ALA A 453 -38.56 -11.55 3.45
N ALA A 454 -39.34 -12.43 4.09
CA ALA A 454 -40.12 -12.11 5.28
C ALA A 454 -39.21 -11.88 6.50
N ASP A 455 -38.13 -12.65 6.64
CA ASP A 455 -37.10 -12.46 7.68
C ASP A 455 -36.46 -11.08 7.54
N ARG A 456 -36.05 -10.71 6.31
CA ARG A 456 -35.51 -9.38 5.99
C ARG A 456 -36.51 -8.27 6.33
N THR A 457 -37.80 -8.42 5.99
CA THR A 457 -38.84 -7.45 6.38
C THR A 457 -39.00 -7.35 7.89
N SER A 458 -38.90 -8.46 8.64
CA SER A 458 -39.03 -8.45 10.11
C SER A 458 -37.89 -7.68 10.79
N LEU A 459 -36.66 -7.80 10.26
CA LEU A 459 -35.48 -7.05 10.69
C LEU A 459 -35.58 -5.57 10.32
N ILE A 460 -35.98 -5.24 9.08
CA ILE A 460 -36.18 -3.85 8.61
C ILE A 460 -37.20 -3.11 9.49
N ASN A 461 -38.30 -3.78 9.87
CA ASN A 461 -39.31 -3.22 10.77
C ASN A 461 -38.81 -2.97 12.21
N ARG A 462 -37.57 -3.36 12.55
CA ARG A 462 -36.90 -3.09 13.82
C ARG A 462 -35.71 -2.13 13.71
N VAL A 463 -35.41 -1.60 12.53
CA VAL A 463 -34.41 -0.53 12.38
C VAL A 463 -34.93 0.75 13.07
N PRO A 464 -34.14 1.42 13.92
CA PRO A 464 -34.63 2.52 14.75
C PRO A 464 -35.01 3.76 13.94
N SER A 465 -35.97 4.52 14.47
CA SER A 465 -36.40 5.84 13.97
C SER A 465 -36.60 6.88 15.07
N THR A 466 -36.61 6.46 16.34
CA THR A 466 -36.74 7.32 17.52
C THR A 466 -35.37 7.63 18.12
N VAL A 467 -35.17 8.86 18.58
CA VAL A 467 -33.91 9.31 19.20
C VAL A 467 -34.12 10.05 20.52
N GLY A 468 -33.20 9.86 21.46
CA GLY A 468 -33.15 10.60 22.72
C GLY A 468 -32.33 9.91 23.80
N GLY A 469 -31.79 10.71 24.72
CA GLY A 469 -30.91 10.26 25.81
C GLY A 469 -29.44 10.63 25.58
N THR A 470 -28.61 10.18 26.52
CA THR A 470 -27.14 10.20 26.54
C THR A 470 -26.58 9.11 25.59
N THR A 471 -25.25 8.89 25.60
CA THR A 471 -24.55 7.96 24.70
C THR A 471 -23.71 6.97 25.52
N CYS A 472 -24.20 5.74 25.63
CA CYS A 472 -23.61 4.63 26.39
C CYS A 472 -23.06 3.56 25.43
N VAL A 473 -21.83 3.72 24.94
CA VAL A 473 -21.24 2.78 23.98
C VAL A 473 -20.91 1.45 24.66
N GLY A 474 -20.33 1.47 25.86
CA GLY A 474 -19.94 0.24 26.57
C GLY A 474 -21.12 -0.65 26.95
N CYS A 475 -22.30 -0.12 27.30
CA CYS A 475 -23.49 -0.97 27.47
C CYS A 475 -24.03 -1.51 26.13
N ALA A 476 -23.88 -0.77 25.03
CA ALA A 476 -24.27 -1.25 23.70
C ALA A 476 -23.44 -2.46 23.26
N LEU A 477 -22.14 -2.43 23.51
CA LEU A 477 -21.23 -3.54 23.26
C LEU A 477 -21.56 -4.77 24.12
N LEU A 478 -21.83 -4.58 25.42
CA LEU A 478 -22.23 -5.68 26.30
C LEU A 478 -23.57 -6.31 25.91
N GLU A 479 -24.58 -5.50 25.52
CA GLU A 479 -25.86 -6.02 25.03
C GLU A 479 -25.71 -6.73 23.67
N GLY A 480 -24.83 -6.23 22.79
CA GLY A 480 -24.46 -6.90 21.54
C GLY A 480 -23.84 -8.28 21.76
N VAL A 481 -22.88 -8.40 22.69
CA VAL A 481 -22.31 -9.69 23.11
C VAL A 481 -23.40 -10.62 23.66
N LYS A 482 -24.31 -10.10 24.49
CA LYS A 482 -25.44 -10.86 25.05
C LYS A 482 -26.41 -11.38 23.98
N VAL A 483 -26.63 -10.65 22.89
CA VAL A 483 -27.41 -11.11 21.72
C VAL A 483 -26.69 -12.25 20.98
N LEU A 484 -25.36 -12.18 20.84
CA LEU A 484 -24.56 -13.29 20.31
C LEU A 484 -24.62 -14.52 21.23
N GLU A 485 -24.51 -14.32 22.55
CA GLU A 485 -24.56 -15.39 23.57
C GLU A 485 -25.91 -16.14 23.61
N ALA A 486 -27.00 -15.49 23.23
CA ALA A 486 -28.33 -16.09 23.20
C ALA A 486 -28.45 -17.27 22.21
N GLN A 487 -27.57 -17.38 21.22
CA GLN A 487 -27.47 -18.50 20.28
C GLN A 487 -26.17 -19.32 20.49
N GLY A 488 -25.68 -19.38 21.73
CA GLY A 488 -24.47 -20.11 22.10
C GLY A 488 -23.22 -19.24 22.12
N ASP A 489 -22.04 -19.86 22.15
CA ASP A 489 -20.77 -19.15 22.35
C ASP A 489 -20.57 -18.00 21.32
N PRO A 490 -20.36 -16.75 21.76
CA PRO A 490 -20.36 -15.55 20.93
C PRO A 490 -19.11 -15.41 20.06
N SER A 491 -18.07 -16.22 20.32
CA SER A 491 -16.82 -16.21 19.58
C SER A 491 -17.01 -16.33 18.06
N GLY A 492 -16.33 -15.47 17.31
CA GLY A 492 -16.45 -15.31 15.86
C GLY A 492 -17.64 -14.43 15.41
N GLY A 493 -18.45 -13.94 16.35
CA GLY A 493 -19.52 -12.98 16.05
C GLY A 493 -18.97 -11.57 15.77
N ILE A 494 -19.68 -10.83 14.93
CA ILE A 494 -19.35 -9.44 14.55
C ILE A 494 -20.36 -8.48 15.17
N LEU A 495 -19.88 -7.44 15.85
CA LEU A 495 -20.69 -6.27 16.22
C LEU A 495 -20.38 -5.15 15.24
N PHE A 496 -21.38 -4.60 14.56
CA PHE A 496 -21.22 -3.41 13.74
C PHE A 496 -21.73 -2.19 14.52
N LEU A 497 -20.80 -1.49 15.18
CA LEU A 497 -21.06 -0.31 16.00
C LEU A 497 -21.13 0.96 15.14
N MET A 498 -22.24 1.67 15.19
CA MET A 498 -22.41 2.98 14.56
C MET A 498 -22.77 4.01 15.64
N SER A 499 -21.98 5.10 15.75
CA SER A 499 -22.11 6.12 16.81
C SER A 499 -21.78 7.52 16.30
N ASP A 500 -22.52 8.55 16.75
CA ASP A 500 -22.23 9.96 16.39
C ASP A 500 -21.81 10.88 17.55
N GLY A 501 -22.03 10.42 18.78
CA GLY A 501 -21.62 11.09 20.00
C GLY A 501 -20.30 10.57 20.58
N GLN A 502 -19.73 11.37 21.49
CA GLN A 502 -18.73 10.92 22.46
C GLN A 502 -19.40 10.09 23.55
N GLU A 503 -18.70 9.10 24.10
CA GLU A 503 -19.24 8.32 25.21
C GLU A 503 -19.35 9.19 26.47
N ASN A 504 -20.53 9.19 27.10
CA ASN A 504 -20.82 10.07 28.24
C ASN A 504 -21.62 9.39 29.37
N GLU A 505 -21.84 8.08 29.26
CA GLU A 505 -22.63 7.27 30.20
C GLU A 505 -21.87 5.97 30.54
N VAL A 506 -22.07 5.44 31.74
CA VAL A 506 -21.38 4.21 32.21
C VAL A 506 -22.13 2.92 31.84
N PRO A 507 -21.43 1.78 31.62
CA PRO A 507 -19.98 1.58 31.71
C PRO A 507 -19.26 2.07 30.45
N TYR A 508 -18.06 2.63 30.64
CA TYR A 508 -17.25 3.16 29.53
C TYR A 508 -16.56 2.07 28.70
N ILE A 509 -16.28 2.37 27.42
CA ILE A 509 -15.49 1.58 26.46
C ILE A 509 -14.28 0.94 27.16
N ALA A 510 -13.38 1.77 27.71
CA ALA A 510 -12.15 1.30 28.36
C ALA A 510 -12.36 0.32 29.53
N THR A 511 -13.56 0.32 30.15
CA THR A 511 -13.91 -0.61 31.23
C THR A 511 -14.44 -1.95 30.69
N VAL A 512 -15.09 -1.95 29.53
CA VAL A 512 -15.68 -3.16 28.93
C VAL A 512 -14.75 -3.87 27.94
N THR A 513 -13.79 -3.17 27.31
CA THR A 513 -12.86 -3.74 26.32
C THR A 513 -12.20 -5.06 26.77
N PRO A 514 -11.66 -5.21 28.00
CA PRO A 514 -11.07 -6.48 28.42
C PRO A 514 -12.06 -7.64 28.47
N GLN A 515 -13.33 -7.36 28.79
CA GLN A 515 -14.40 -8.37 28.82
C GLN A 515 -14.82 -8.78 27.40
N ILE A 516 -14.87 -7.82 26.47
CA ILE A 516 -15.19 -8.06 25.06
C ILE A 516 -14.11 -8.90 24.38
N LEU A 517 -12.83 -8.56 24.59
CA LEU A 517 -11.70 -9.31 24.04
C LEU A 517 -11.71 -10.76 24.52
N ALA A 518 -12.02 -11.00 25.80
CA ALA A 518 -12.16 -12.34 26.36
C ALA A 518 -13.34 -13.17 25.79
N LYS A 519 -14.26 -12.55 25.04
CA LYS A 519 -15.38 -13.23 24.34
C LYS A 519 -15.04 -13.61 22.89
N GLY A 520 -13.90 -13.17 22.36
CA GLY A 520 -13.49 -13.45 20.98
C GLY A 520 -14.46 -12.89 19.94
N VAL A 521 -14.97 -11.68 20.19
CA VAL A 521 -15.93 -10.98 19.32
C VAL A 521 -15.20 -9.90 18.52
N ILE A 522 -15.56 -9.75 17.24
CA ILE A 522 -15.00 -8.76 16.31
C ILE A 522 -15.89 -7.52 16.35
N ILE A 523 -15.32 -6.31 16.44
CA ILE A 523 -16.08 -5.04 16.40
C ILE A 523 -15.69 -4.25 15.16
N ASP A 524 -16.60 -4.10 14.21
CA ASP A 524 -16.50 -3.08 13.18
C ASP A 524 -17.10 -1.77 13.71
N THR A 525 -16.51 -0.63 13.35
CA THR A 525 -16.93 0.68 13.85
C THR A 525 -17.13 1.69 12.73
N LEU A 526 -18.27 2.36 12.72
CA LEU A 526 -18.57 3.53 11.90
C LEU A 526 -18.69 4.77 12.78
N ALA A 527 -17.68 5.63 12.70
CA ALA A 527 -17.68 6.98 13.25
C ALA A 527 -18.57 7.88 12.37
N TYR A 528 -19.73 8.29 12.89
CA TYR A 528 -20.63 9.20 12.19
C TYR A 528 -20.42 10.63 12.72
N LYS A 529 -20.14 11.61 11.86
CA LYS A 529 -19.64 12.95 12.20
C LYS A 529 -18.29 12.97 12.92
N ARG A 530 -17.62 14.12 12.82
CA ARG A 530 -16.33 14.42 13.49
C ARG A 530 -16.41 14.34 15.02
N SER A 531 -17.61 14.42 15.60
CA SER A 531 -17.87 14.38 17.04
C SER A 531 -17.87 12.99 17.67
N ALA A 532 -17.87 11.90 16.88
CA ALA A 532 -17.85 10.54 17.43
C ALA A 532 -16.62 10.31 18.34
N ASP A 533 -16.75 9.44 19.34
CA ASP A 533 -15.65 9.15 20.27
C ASP A 533 -14.39 8.61 19.55
N PRO A 534 -13.16 9.12 19.79
CA PRO A 534 -11.94 8.63 19.14
C PRO A 534 -11.51 7.21 19.61
N GLN A 535 -12.12 6.65 20.65
CA GLN A 535 -11.79 5.29 21.11
C GLN A 535 -12.39 4.18 20.22
N ILE A 536 -13.35 4.48 19.33
CA ILE A 536 -14.00 3.44 18.53
C ILE A 536 -13.07 2.86 17.47
N GLU A 537 -12.21 3.65 16.84
CA GLU A 537 -11.18 3.15 15.93
C GLU A 537 -10.20 2.19 16.65
N SER A 538 -9.90 2.47 17.92
CA SER A 538 -9.06 1.60 18.75
C SER A 538 -9.76 0.29 19.14
N LEU A 539 -11.09 0.28 19.30
CA LEU A 539 -11.86 -0.95 19.53
C LEU A 539 -11.84 -1.88 18.33
N ALA A 540 -12.00 -1.33 17.13
CA ALA A 540 -11.89 -2.09 15.89
C ALA A 540 -10.50 -2.71 15.78
N LEU A 541 -9.43 -1.95 16.01
CA LEU A 541 -8.07 -2.49 16.03
C LEU A 541 -7.89 -3.63 17.05
N LEU A 542 -8.27 -3.43 18.31
CA LEU A 542 -8.02 -4.42 19.37
C LEU A 542 -8.77 -5.75 19.16
N THR A 543 -9.95 -5.71 18.53
CA THR A 543 -10.72 -6.91 18.15
C THR A 543 -10.35 -7.43 16.75
N GLY A 544 -9.68 -6.59 15.96
CA GLY A 544 -9.39 -6.78 14.54
C GLY A 544 -10.62 -6.74 13.64
N GLY A 545 -11.58 -5.89 14.00
CA GLY A 545 -12.56 -5.37 13.06
C GLY A 545 -12.02 -4.22 12.21
N LYS A 546 -12.92 -3.54 11.50
CA LYS A 546 -12.62 -2.46 10.56
C LYS A 546 -13.23 -1.14 10.98
N SER A 547 -12.49 -0.07 10.76
CA SER A 547 -12.89 1.30 11.07
C SER A 547 -13.31 2.04 9.81
N TYR A 548 -14.44 2.74 9.91
CA TYR A 548 -15.04 3.58 8.89
C TYR A 548 -15.42 4.93 9.50
N PHE A 549 -15.39 5.98 8.69
CA PHE A 549 -15.72 7.34 9.11
C PHE A 549 -16.54 8.00 8.02
N TYR A 550 -17.64 8.63 8.42
CA TYR A 550 -18.49 9.43 7.56
C TYR A 550 -18.68 10.80 8.21
N SER A 551 -18.22 11.85 7.53
CA SER A 551 -18.21 13.22 8.06
C SER A 551 -19.61 13.77 8.38
N GLY A 552 -20.67 13.29 7.71
CA GLY A 552 -22.04 13.77 7.89
C GLY A 552 -22.28 15.21 7.40
N GLU A 553 -21.29 15.79 6.71
CA GLU A 553 -21.34 17.10 6.07
C GLU A 553 -21.86 16.93 4.62
N GLN A 554 -22.32 18.02 3.97
CA GLN A 554 -22.86 17.94 2.61
C GLN A 554 -21.72 17.69 1.61
N GLY A 555 -21.76 16.56 0.91
CA GLY A 555 -20.75 16.19 -0.08
C GLY A 555 -21.03 14.84 -0.72
N ASP A 556 -20.23 14.50 -1.73
CA ASP A 556 -20.39 13.28 -2.53
C ASP A 556 -19.76 12.02 -1.84
N SER A 557 -19.73 12.01 -0.50
CA SER A 557 -19.17 10.92 0.31
C SER A 557 -20.05 9.66 0.31
N THR A 558 -19.40 8.51 0.12
CA THR A 558 -19.99 7.16 0.06
C THR A 558 -19.77 6.34 1.33
N ALA A 559 -18.92 6.84 2.25
CA ALA A 559 -18.32 6.05 3.32
C ALA A 559 -19.33 5.38 4.27
N LEU A 560 -20.54 5.94 4.42
CA LEU A 560 -21.64 5.33 5.16
C LEU A 560 -22.06 3.97 4.54
N ASN A 561 -22.37 3.95 3.24
CA ASN A 561 -22.84 2.74 2.56
C ASN A 561 -21.68 1.75 2.35
N ASP A 562 -20.48 2.27 2.12
CA ASP A 562 -19.26 1.48 2.01
C ASP A 562 -18.91 0.77 3.32
N ALA A 563 -19.18 1.38 4.48
CA ALA A 563 -18.94 0.77 5.78
C ALA A 563 -19.79 -0.49 6.00
N PHE A 564 -21.10 -0.38 5.83
CA PHE A 564 -22.03 -1.52 5.93
C PHE A 564 -21.67 -2.61 4.91
N THR A 565 -21.38 -2.22 3.67
CA THR A 565 -21.09 -3.16 2.58
C THR A 565 -19.75 -3.86 2.77
N THR A 566 -18.68 -3.10 3.00
CA THR A 566 -17.33 -3.65 3.17
C THR A 566 -17.21 -4.50 4.42
N SER A 567 -17.95 -4.21 5.51
CA SER A 567 -17.97 -5.02 6.74
C SER A 567 -18.25 -6.51 6.45
N VAL A 568 -19.18 -6.81 5.54
CA VAL A 568 -19.50 -8.18 5.12
C VAL A 568 -18.60 -8.63 3.96
N LEU A 569 -18.55 -7.87 2.86
CA LEU A 569 -17.86 -8.31 1.64
C LEU A 569 -16.34 -8.51 1.82
N SER A 570 -15.73 -7.77 2.76
CA SER A 570 -14.33 -7.97 3.14
C SER A 570 -14.01 -9.37 3.63
N ARG A 571 -14.98 -10.03 4.27
CA ARG A 571 -14.81 -11.31 4.98
C ARG A 571 -15.49 -12.46 4.27
N ASP A 572 -16.04 -12.20 3.08
CA ASP A 572 -16.52 -13.25 2.20
C ASP A 572 -15.32 -13.94 1.56
N ASP A 573 -15.03 -15.14 2.07
CA ASP A 573 -14.00 -16.05 1.61
C ASP A 573 -14.52 -16.99 0.50
N ARG A 574 -15.75 -16.80 0.00
CA ARG A 574 -16.24 -17.54 -1.17
C ARG A 574 -15.31 -17.29 -2.37
N THR A 575 -14.85 -18.39 -2.96
CA THR A 575 -14.06 -18.35 -4.19
C THR A 575 -14.85 -17.86 -5.38
N GLY A 576 -14.16 -17.18 -6.29
CA GLY A 576 -14.63 -16.95 -7.65
C GLY A 576 -15.93 -16.17 -7.70
N GLY A 577 -16.90 -16.71 -8.44
CA GLY A 577 -18.06 -15.98 -8.89
C GLY A 577 -19.23 -15.98 -7.93
N GLU A 578 -19.13 -16.61 -6.75
CA GLU A 578 -20.16 -16.54 -5.70
C GLU A 578 -19.98 -15.35 -4.75
N ALA A 579 -18.79 -14.75 -4.69
CA ALA A 579 -18.58 -13.51 -3.94
C ALA A 579 -19.35 -12.34 -4.59
N THR A 580 -20.01 -11.53 -3.76
CA THR A 580 -20.62 -10.27 -4.20
C THR A 580 -19.55 -9.20 -4.36
N ILE A 581 -19.59 -8.48 -5.49
CA ILE A 581 -18.64 -7.45 -5.89
C ILE A 581 -19.37 -6.10 -5.93
N GLN A 582 -18.82 -5.08 -5.26
CA GLN A 582 -19.26 -3.70 -5.42
C GLN A 582 -18.62 -3.10 -6.68
N LEU A 583 -19.43 -2.67 -7.64
CA LEU A 583 -18.96 -2.05 -8.88
C LEU A 583 -18.80 -0.54 -8.69
N ILE A 584 -19.85 0.13 -8.22
CA ILE A 584 -19.80 1.54 -7.85
C ILE A 584 -20.52 1.78 -6.52
N SER A 585 -19.99 2.75 -5.79
CA SER A 585 -20.66 3.45 -4.70
C SER A 585 -20.45 4.93 -5.03
N GLU A 586 -21.51 5.71 -5.19
CA GLU A 586 -21.40 7.14 -5.50
C GLU A 586 -22.51 7.89 -4.76
N THR A 587 -22.23 9.10 -4.29
CA THR A 587 -23.25 9.99 -3.72
C THR A 587 -23.27 11.25 -4.57
N LYS A 588 -24.45 11.77 -4.90
CA LYS A 588 -24.58 13.00 -5.69
C LYS A 588 -25.68 13.92 -5.18
N THR A 589 -25.31 15.17 -4.91
CA THR A 589 -26.29 16.23 -4.64
C THR A 589 -26.77 16.85 -5.96
N LEU A 590 -28.08 16.87 -6.19
CA LEU A 590 -28.73 17.26 -7.44
C LEU A 590 -29.86 18.27 -7.19
N ASN A 591 -29.96 19.30 -8.03
CA ASN A 591 -30.95 20.36 -7.91
C ASN A 591 -32.29 20.00 -8.57
N THR A 592 -33.38 20.70 -8.20
CA THR A 592 -34.68 20.60 -8.86
C THR A 592 -34.59 20.74 -10.38
N GLY A 593 -35.10 19.75 -11.12
CA GLY A 593 -35.09 19.74 -12.58
C GLY A 593 -33.72 19.44 -13.21
N GLU A 594 -32.69 19.18 -12.40
CA GLU A 594 -31.40 18.68 -12.88
C GLU A 594 -31.56 17.22 -13.35
N ASN A 595 -30.91 16.91 -14.47
CA ASN A 595 -30.78 15.54 -14.99
C ASN A 595 -29.32 15.12 -14.88
N TYR A 596 -29.06 14.09 -14.09
CA TYR A 596 -27.73 13.54 -13.91
C TYR A 596 -27.56 12.25 -14.70
N TYR A 597 -26.65 12.29 -15.66
CA TYR A 597 -26.31 11.16 -16.53
C TYR A 597 -24.95 10.62 -16.13
N ASN A 598 -24.87 9.35 -15.74
CA ASN A 598 -23.61 8.66 -15.50
C ASN A 598 -23.69 7.18 -15.96
N GLN A 599 -22.62 6.42 -15.74
CA GLN A 599 -22.41 5.09 -16.30
C GLN A 599 -21.79 4.13 -15.29
N VAL A 600 -22.03 2.84 -15.48
CA VAL A 600 -21.28 1.75 -14.84
C VAL A 600 -20.89 0.71 -15.89
N TYR A 601 -19.70 0.11 -15.73
CA TYR A 601 -19.23 -0.96 -16.60
C TYR A 601 -19.29 -2.32 -15.89
N ILE A 602 -19.91 -3.31 -16.54
CA ILE A 602 -19.94 -4.72 -16.10
C ILE A 602 -18.99 -5.53 -16.99
N GLU A 603 -18.00 -6.19 -16.39
CA GLU A 603 -16.99 -7.01 -17.10
C GLU A 603 -17.58 -8.38 -17.46
N LYS A 604 -17.07 -9.04 -18.52
CA LYS A 604 -17.61 -10.30 -19.05
C LYS A 604 -17.66 -11.49 -18.05
N SER A 605 -16.84 -11.46 -17.01
CA SER A 605 -16.77 -12.47 -15.95
C SER A 605 -17.77 -12.21 -14.80
N GLU A 606 -18.63 -11.20 -14.93
CA GLU A 606 -19.52 -10.65 -13.90
C GLU A 606 -20.95 -10.41 -14.41
N GLY A 607 -21.86 -10.03 -13.52
CA GLY A 607 -23.19 -9.54 -13.86
C GLY A 607 -24.35 -10.43 -13.41
N ARG A 608 -24.11 -11.62 -12.82
CA ARG A 608 -25.18 -12.39 -12.16
C ARG A 608 -25.65 -11.63 -10.92
N ASP A 609 -26.93 -11.74 -10.59
CA ASP A 609 -27.54 -11.05 -9.45
C ASP A 609 -27.23 -9.54 -9.42
N ALA A 610 -27.17 -8.88 -10.58
CA ALA A 610 -26.84 -7.46 -10.66
C ALA A 610 -27.99 -6.59 -10.13
N ILE A 611 -27.68 -5.76 -9.12
CA ILE A 611 -28.63 -4.89 -8.44
C ILE A 611 -28.13 -3.46 -8.52
N PHE A 612 -28.94 -2.59 -9.11
CA PHE A 612 -28.79 -1.14 -9.04
C PHE A 612 -29.70 -0.64 -7.91
N THR A 613 -29.16 0.07 -6.94
CA THR A 613 -29.93 0.73 -5.88
C THR A 613 -29.68 2.22 -5.90
N PHE A 614 -30.75 2.99 -5.77
CA PHE A 614 -30.72 4.44 -5.64
C PHE A 614 -31.50 4.82 -4.38
N MET A 615 -30.91 5.60 -3.50
CA MET A 615 -31.52 6.03 -2.23
C MET A 615 -31.45 7.55 -2.17
N TRP A 616 -32.49 8.23 -1.68
CA TRP A 616 -32.49 9.70 -1.64
C TRP A 616 -32.84 10.24 -0.26
N ASN A 617 -32.40 11.45 0.06
CA ASN A 617 -32.58 12.10 1.36
C ASN A 617 -34.04 12.53 1.69
N GLY A 618 -35.05 11.89 1.08
CA GLY A 618 -36.48 12.14 1.30
C GLY A 618 -37.07 13.18 0.34
N GLY A 619 -38.37 13.44 0.48
CA GLY A 619 -39.14 14.25 -0.47
C GLY A 619 -39.84 13.39 -1.53
N VAL A 620 -40.10 13.95 -2.70
CA VAL A 620 -40.72 13.26 -3.85
C VAL A 620 -39.73 12.25 -4.44
N GLU A 621 -40.20 11.09 -4.90
CA GLU A 621 -39.34 10.09 -5.56
C GLU A 621 -38.62 10.68 -6.80
N PRO A 622 -37.29 10.52 -6.95
CA PRO A 622 -36.59 10.90 -8.16
C PRO A 622 -36.99 9.94 -9.30
N ARG A 623 -37.10 10.47 -10.53
CA ARG A 623 -37.31 9.62 -11.70
C ARG A 623 -35.96 9.03 -12.10
N ILE A 624 -35.93 7.70 -12.27
CA ILE A 624 -34.71 6.98 -12.61
C ILE A 624 -34.96 6.06 -13.80
N GLU A 625 -34.07 6.15 -14.79
CA GLU A 625 -34.06 5.33 -16.00
C GLU A 625 -32.67 4.71 -16.16
N ILE A 626 -32.61 3.38 -16.30
CA ILE A 626 -31.37 2.63 -16.55
C ILE A 626 -31.40 2.16 -18.00
N ILE A 627 -30.30 2.31 -18.73
CA ILE A 627 -30.18 1.87 -20.12
C ILE A 627 -29.12 0.78 -20.20
N ALA A 628 -29.54 -0.43 -20.57
CA ALA A 628 -28.67 -1.57 -20.79
C ALA A 628 -27.79 -1.40 -22.05
N PRO A 629 -26.67 -2.14 -22.19
CA PRO A 629 -25.77 -2.05 -23.35
C PRO A 629 -26.46 -2.23 -24.73
N ASN A 630 -27.55 -3.00 -24.78
CA ASN A 630 -28.36 -3.19 -26.00
C ASN A 630 -29.40 -2.08 -26.28
N GLY A 631 -29.45 -1.03 -25.45
CA GLY A 631 -30.42 0.07 -25.55
C GLY A 631 -31.77 -0.17 -24.88
N THR A 632 -31.95 -1.28 -24.15
CA THR A 632 -33.19 -1.52 -23.37
C THR A 632 -33.25 -0.55 -22.20
N VAL A 633 -34.35 0.19 -22.08
CA VAL A 633 -34.59 1.12 -20.96
C VAL A 633 -35.43 0.42 -19.88
N ILE A 634 -34.91 0.41 -18.66
CA ILE A 634 -35.60 -0.06 -17.45
C ILE A 634 -35.96 1.17 -16.62
N GLY A 635 -37.24 1.31 -16.27
CA GLY A 635 -37.76 2.44 -15.50
C GLY A 635 -39.07 2.09 -14.80
N GLN A 636 -39.74 3.11 -14.27
CA GLN A 636 -40.98 2.94 -13.51
C GLN A 636 -42.05 2.20 -14.32
N GLY A 637 -42.48 1.04 -13.83
CA GLY A 637 -43.44 0.14 -14.48
C GLY A 637 -42.84 -1.15 -15.07
N ASP A 638 -41.50 -1.28 -15.13
CA ASP A 638 -40.86 -2.55 -15.43
C ASP A 638 -40.98 -3.53 -14.24
N SER A 639 -41.10 -4.82 -14.53
CA SER A 639 -41.16 -5.89 -13.51
C SER A 639 -39.93 -5.99 -12.61
N SER A 640 -38.77 -5.55 -13.08
CA SER A 640 -37.50 -5.49 -12.35
C SER A 640 -37.33 -4.22 -11.50
N TYR A 641 -38.18 -3.20 -11.71
CA TYR A 641 -38.12 -1.92 -11.04
C TYR A 641 -38.96 -1.93 -9.76
N HIS A 642 -38.30 -1.97 -8.62
CA HIS A 642 -38.92 -2.00 -7.30
C HIS A 642 -38.78 -0.65 -6.60
N LEU A 643 -39.89 0.09 -6.53
CA LEU A 643 -40.01 1.33 -5.79
C LEU A 643 -40.39 1.06 -4.33
N MET A 644 -39.67 1.69 -3.41
CA MET A 644 -39.93 1.69 -1.96
C MET A 644 -39.97 3.15 -1.45
N SER A 645 -40.24 3.36 -0.17
CA SER A 645 -40.51 4.68 0.43
C SER A 645 -39.42 5.75 0.24
N ASP A 646 -38.18 5.31 0.06
CA ASP A 646 -36.96 6.09 0.20
C ASP A 646 -35.79 5.52 -0.63
N ASN A 647 -36.06 4.46 -1.40
CA ASN A 647 -35.11 3.82 -2.29
C ASN A 647 -35.81 3.13 -3.48
N ILE A 648 -35.08 3.01 -4.58
CA ILE A 648 -35.44 2.27 -5.79
C ILE A 648 -34.38 1.17 -5.96
N GLN A 649 -34.83 -0.08 -6.14
CA GLN A 649 -33.96 -1.19 -6.53
C GLN A 649 -34.38 -1.72 -7.89
N VAL A 650 -33.42 -1.85 -8.80
CA VAL A 650 -33.59 -2.54 -10.07
C VAL A 650 -32.77 -3.83 -10.04
N LYS A 651 -33.46 -4.97 -10.10
CA LYS A 651 -32.83 -6.31 -10.11
C LYS A 651 -32.78 -6.83 -11.54
N VAL A 652 -31.58 -6.84 -12.14
CA VAL A 652 -31.42 -7.30 -13.53
C VAL A 652 -31.67 -8.82 -13.59
N PRO A 653 -32.58 -9.31 -14.44
CA PRO A 653 -32.91 -10.73 -14.49
C PRO A 653 -31.79 -11.55 -15.14
N GLY A 654 -31.34 -12.60 -14.45
CA GLY A 654 -30.32 -13.54 -14.95
C GLY A 654 -28.90 -13.00 -14.80
N VAL A 655 -28.12 -13.06 -15.89
CA VAL A 655 -26.79 -12.46 -15.97
C VAL A 655 -26.91 -11.18 -16.78
N ALA A 656 -26.53 -10.05 -16.18
CA ALA A 656 -26.49 -8.76 -16.83
C ALA A 656 -25.55 -8.77 -18.04
N GLN A 657 -25.94 -8.07 -19.10
CA GLN A 657 -25.14 -7.95 -20.31
C GLN A 657 -23.82 -7.22 -20.00
N PRO A 658 -22.66 -7.77 -20.42
CA PRO A 658 -21.38 -7.07 -20.28
C PRO A 658 -21.35 -5.75 -21.07
N GLY A 659 -20.52 -4.82 -20.59
CA GLY A 659 -20.30 -3.52 -21.19
C GLY A 659 -20.92 -2.36 -20.40
N LYS A 660 -21.20 -1.27 -21.13
CA LYS A 660 -21.60 0.03 -20.57
C LYS A 660 -23.10 0.09 -20.29
N TRP A 661 -23.46 0.19 -19.02
CA TRP A 661 -24.79 0.54 -18.54
C TRP A 661 -24.83 2.04 -18.24
N LEU A 662 -25.92 2.71 -18.62
CA LEU A 662 -26.16 4.11 -18.28
C LEU A 662 -27.26 4.22 -17.23
N TYR A 663 -27.21 5.26 -16.40
CA TYR A 663 -28.34 5.68 -15.57
C TYR A 663 -28.54 7.18 -15.67
N ASN A 664 -29.82 7.58 -15.73
CA ASN A 664 -30.29 8.95 -15.71
C ASN A 664 -31.15 9.15 -14.45
N ILE A 665 -30.84 10.18 -13.66
CA ILE A 665 -31.56 10.56 -12.45
C ILE A 665 -32.11 11.97 -12.66
N THR A 666 -33.43 12.13 -12.58
CA THR A 666 -34.12 13.42 -12.68
C THR A 666 -34.78 13.76 -11.34
N ILE A 667 -34.40 14.89 -10.74
CA ILE A 667 -35.04 15.40 -9.53
C ILE A 667 -36.33 16.13 -9.89
N VAL A 668 -37.46 15.59 -9.44
CA VAL A 668 -38.80 16.14 -9.68
C VAL A 668 -39.38 16.91 -8.48
N ASP A 669 -38.65 16.95 -7.35
CA ASP A 669 -39.02 17.69 -6.14
C ASP A 669 -38.67 19.19 -6.24
N TYR A 670 -39.34 20.03 -5.45
CA TYR A 670 -39.12 21.48 -5.32
C TYR A 670 -37.81 21.85 -4.60
N PHE A 671 -37.13 20.88 -4.00
CA PHE A 671 -35.84 21.04 -3.33
C PHE A 671 -34.77 20.16 -3.97
N TYR A 672 -33.51 20.48 -3.71
CA TYR A 672 -32.40 19.60 -4.06
C TYR A 672 -32.52 18.27 -3.31
N GLN A 673 -32.06 17.19 -3.94
CA GLN A 673 -31.97 15.87 -3.33
C GLN A 673 -30.54 15.36 -3.41
N GLN A 674 -30.11 14.68 -2.35
CA GLN A 674 -28.86 13.92 -2.33
C GLN A 674 -29.22 12.46 -2.58
N VAL A 675 -28.67 11.90 -3.65
CA VAL A 675 -28.94 10.54 -4.11
C VAL A 675 -27.68 9.70 -3.97
N ASP A 676 -27.77 8.63 -3.19
CA ASP A 676 -26.75 7.60 -3.05
C ASP A 676 -27.03 6.51 -4.11
N ILE A 677 -26.04 6.19 -4.95
CA ILE A 677 -26.07 5.19 -6.02
C ILE A 677 -25.15 4.02 -5.65
N LEU A 678 -25.70 2.81 -5.62
CA LEU A 678 -24.98 1.58 -5.31
C LEU A 678 -25.23 0.55 -6.40
N VAL A 679 -24.18 0.00 -7.00
CA VAL A 679 -24.32 -1.11 -7.96
C VAL A 679 -23.40 -2.25 -7.54
N SER A 680 -23.99 -3.43 -7.40
CA SER A 680 -23.29 -4.67 -7.08
C SER A 680 -23.76 -5.81 -7.97
N CYS A 681 -22.93 -6.84 -8.11
CA CYS A 681 -23.27 -8.09 -8.79
C CYS A 681 -22.38 -9.21 -8.26
N LYS A 682 -22.56 -10.43 -8.78
CA LYS A 682 -21.67 -11.58 -8.61
C LYS A 682 -20.98 -11.92 -9.92
N GLY A 683 -20.05 -12.87 -9.87
CA GLY A 683 -19.48 -13.48 -11.07
C GLY A 683 -20.56 -14.07 -11.98
N ALA A 684 -20.35 -13.95 -13.30
CA ALA A 684 -21.26 -14.43 -14.34
C ALA A 684 -21.57 -15.93 -14.23
N THR A 685 -20.64 -16.70 -13.67
CA THR A 685 -20.75 -18.12 -13.35
C THR A 685 -20.09 -18.39 -12.00
N PRO A 686 -20.45 -19.45 -11.24
CA PRO A 686 -19.81 -19.76 -9.96
C PRO A 686 -18.28 -19.86 -10.04
N ASP A 687 -17.75 -20.36 -11.16
CA ASP A 687 -16.31 -20.56 -11.37
C ASP A 687 -15.56 -19.33 -11.91
N SER A 688 -16.25 -18.23 -12.23
CA SER A 688 -15.56 -17.05 -12.80
C SER A 688 -14.70 -16.35 -11.75
N GLN A 689 -13.55 -15.81 -12.15
CA GLN A 689 -12.71 -15.00 -11.25
C GLN A 689 -12.96 -13.51 -11.52
N PRO A 690 -13.82 -12.84 -10.72
CA PRO A 690 -14.06 -11.41 -10.85
C PRO A 690 -12.82 -10.60 -10.44
N ILE A 691 -12.82 -9.31 -10.80
CA ILE A 691 -11.73 -8.40 -10.41
C ILE A 691 -12.01 -7.89 -8.99
N LYS A 692 -11.11 -8.23 -8.06
CA LYS A 692 -11.17 -7.84 -6.65
C LYS A 692 -10.28 -6.63 -6.40
N VAL A 693 -10.76 -5.70 -5.57
CA VAL A 693 -10.00 -4.53 -5.13
C VAL A 693 -10.06 -4.43 -3.61
N THR A 694 -8.91 -4.23 -2.98
CA THR A 694 -8.80 -3.96 -1.54
C THR A 694 -7.87 -2.76 -1.33
N ALA A 695 -8.25 -1.82 -0.47
CA ALA A 695 -7.43 -0.65 -0.18
C ALA A 695 -7.17 -0.49 1.32
N GLN A 696 -6.04 0.16 1.63
CA GLN A 696 -5.61 0.46 3.00
C GLN A 696 -4.68 1.68 3.02
N VAL A 697 -4.84 2.52 4.03
CA VAL A 697 -3.80 3.48 4.44
C VAL A 697 -2.69 2.76 5.22
N SER A 698 -1.55 3.42 5.48
CA SER A 698 -0.47 2.81 6.25
C SER A 698 -0.76 2.75 7.75
N THR A 699 -1.30 3.81 8.35
CA THR A 699 -1.58 3.91 9.80
C THR A 699 -2.94 4.57 10.10
N ILE A 700 -3.59 4.17 11.19
CA ILE A 700 -4.80 4.83 11.73
C ILE A 700 -4.53 6.13 12.50
N SER A 701 -3.28 6.43 12.84
CA SER A 701 -2.92 7.65 13.59
C SER A 701 -1.58 8.20 13.15
N LEU A 702 -1.51 9.52 12.99
CA LEU A 702 -0.32 10.31 12.63
C LEU A 702 -0.15 11.45 13.62
N ASN A 703 1.10 11.72 14.02
CA ASN A 703 1.42 12.83 14.92
C ASN A 703 1.94 14.04 14.12
N GLY A 704 1.14 15.09 14.02
CA GLY A 704 1.47 16.33 13.29
C GLY A 704 2.53 17.21 13.97
N SER A 705 3.00 16.86 15.17
CA SER A 705 4.16 17.48 15.84
C SER A 705 5.45 16.66 15.71
N SER A 706 5.45 15.57 14.93
CA SER A 706 6.66 14.78 14.67
C SER A 706 7.74 15.64 13.97
N PRO A 707 9.01 15.63 14.43
CA PRO A 707 10.12 16.26 13.72
C PRO A 707 10.61 15.42 12.52
N GLU A 708 10.17 14.16 12.41
CA GLU A 708 10.39 13.30 11.24
C GLU A 708 9.23 13.49 10.26
N SER A 709 9.53 13.60 8.97
CA SER A 709 8.56 13.84 7.89
C SER A 709 7.60 12.65 7.75
N THR A 710 6.47 12.71 8.45
CA THR A 710 5.47 11.63 8.49
C THR A 710 4.59 11.63 7.24
N ALA A 711 4.97 10.84 6.24
CA ALA A 711 4.17 10.57 5.06
C ALA A 711 3.18 9.41 5.29
N LEU A 712 1.91 9.59 4.88
CA LEU A 712 0.94 8.50 4.87
C LEU A 712 1.00 7.77 3.53
N THR A 713 1.32 6.48 3.50
CA THR A 713 1.12 5.69 2.27
C THR A 713 -0.36 5.32 2.14
N VAL A 714 -0.94 5.54 0.97
CA VAL A 714 -2.22 4.96 0.55
C VAL A 714 -1.91 3.84 -0.44
N ARG A 715 -2.52 2.67 -0.26
CA ARG A 715 -2.28 1.46 -1.06
C ARG A 715 -3.58 0.81 -1.49
N ALA A 716 -3.62 0.30 -2.72
CA ALA A 716 -4.72 -0.50 -3.25
C ALA A 716 -4.18 -1.68 -4.06
N SER A 717 -4.64 -2.88 -3.78
CA SER A 717 -4.36 -4.08 -4.59
C SER A 717 -5.52 -4.33 -5.55
N VAL A 718 -5.20 -4.56 -6.83
CA VAL A 718 -6.15 -4.85 -7.91
C VAL A 718 -5.77 -6.21 -8.51
N THR A 719 -6.63 -7.21 -8.34
CA THR A 719 -6.31 -8.61 -8.68
C THR A 719 -7.47 -9.30 -9.39
N LYS A 720 -7.14 -10.30 -10.21
CA LYS A 720 -8.10 -11.25 -10.81
C LYS A 720 -7.70 -12.65 -10.36
N GLY A 721 -8.44 -13.19 -9.38
CA GLY A 721 -7.94 -14.31 -8.57
C GLY A 721 -6.67 -13.89 -7.81
N TYR A 722 -5.58 -14.63 -8.02
CA TYR A 722 -4.25 -14.31 -7.48
C TYR A 722 -3.34 -13.56 -8.47
N LEU A 723 -3.83 -13.25 -9.68
CA LEU A 723 -3.05 -12.58 -10.71
C LEU A 723 -3.21 -11.06 -10.63
N PRO A 724 -2.14 -10.27 -10.83
CA PRO A 724 -2.21 -8.82 -10.79
C PRO A 724 -2.92 -8.27 -12.02
N VAL A 725 -3.64 -7.16 -11.80
CA VAL A 725 -4.24 -6.35 -12.87
C VAL A 725 -3.42 -5.07 -13.01
N THR A 726 -2.63 -5.03 -14.08
CA THR A 726 -1.77 -3.89 -14.43
C THR A 726 -2.51 -2.90 -15.33
N GLY A 727 -2.04 -1.65 -15.43
CA GLY A 727 -2.59 -0.64 -16.35
C GLY A 727 -3.98 -0.07 -16.02
N ALA A 728 -4.58 -0.45 -14.88
CA ALA A 728 -5.79 0.21 -14.39
C ALA A 728 -5.51 1.62 -13.85
N THR A 729 -6.46 2.54 -14.00
CA THR A 729 -6.40 3.87 -13.37
C THR A 729 -6.96 3.76 -11.95
N VAL A 730 -6.12 4.01 -10.94
CA VAL A 730 -6.47 3.87 -9.51
C VAL A 730 -6.39 5.24 -8.82
N ILE A 731 -7.52 5.74 -8.33
CA ILE A 731 -7.62 7.05 -7.67
C ILE A 731 -8.15 6.85 -6.25
N ALA A 732 -7.40 7.32 -5.26
CA ALA A 732 -7.87 7.47 -3.89
C ALA A 732 -8.56 8.83 -3.71
N TYR A 733 -9.70 8.83 -3.04
CA TYR A 733 -10.48 10.00 -2.64
C TYR A 733 -10.34 10.17 -1.12
N ILE A 734 -9.85 11.33 -0.68
CA ILE A 734 -9.56 11.61 0.73
C ILE A 734 -10.49 12.72 1.24
N GLU A 735 -11.37 12.42 2.20
CA GLU A 735 -12.16 13.44 2.91
C GLU A 735 -11.33 14.08 4.03
N LYS A 736 -11.39 15.41 4.17
CA LYS A 736 -10.50 16.18 5.06
C LYS A 736 -11.26 17.14 5.98
N PRO A 737 -10.74 17.50 7.17
CA PRO A 737 -11.29 18.58 7.99
C PRO A 737 -10.74 19.97 7.57
N PRO A 738 -11.52 21.07 7.62
CA PRO A 738 -12.99 21.19 7.64
C PRO A 738 -13.56 21.28 6.19
N SER A 739 -14.78 20.81 5.96
CA SER A 739 -15.05 20.03 4.75
C SER A 739 -16.05 20.64 3.75
N GLU A 740 -15.55 20.88 2.53
CA GLU A 740 -16.29 20.68 1.27
C GLU A 740 -15.38 19.98 0.23
N ASP A 741 -14.07 20.22 0.27
CA ASP A 741 -13.09 19.64 -0.66
C ASP A 741 -12.70 18.17 -0.34
N VAL A 742 -12.81 17.30 -1.34
CA VAL A 742 -12.22 15.95 -1.37
C VAL A 742 -10.94 16.01 -2.22
N ASP A 743 -9.84 15.47 -1.70
CA ASP A 743 -8.60 15.35 -2.50
C ASP A 743 -8.62 14.07 -3.35
N GLU A 744 -8.15 14.18 -4.59
CA GLU A 744 -7.88 13.05 -5.47
C GLU A 744 -6.36 12.75 -5.48
N LEU A 745 -6.00 11.48 -5.24
CA LEU A 745 -4.62 10.98 -5.30
C LEU A 745 -4.55 9.79 -6.27
N LEU A 746 -4.00 10.01 -7.46
CA LEU A 746 -3.65 8.94 -8.40
C LEU A 746 -2.56 8.06 -7.79
N LEU A 747 -2.86 6.77 -7.56
CA LEU A 747 -1.93 5.75 -7.08
C LEU A 747 -1.22 5.08 -8.27
N LEU A 748 0.01 4.62 -8.08
CA LEU A 748 0.86 4.08 -9.16
C LEU A 748 1.37 2.68 -8.79
N ASP A 749 1.46 1.82 -9.82
CA ASP A 749 2.11 0.50 -9.82
C ASP A 749 3.28 0.60 -10.82
N ASN A 750 4.43 1.06 -10.33
CA ASN A 750 5.58 1.47 -11.16
C ASN A 750 6.96 1.13 -10.58
N GLY A 751 7.04 0.62 -9.35
CA GLY A 751 8.25 0.29 -8.61
C GLY A 751 9.04 1.51 -8.09
N ALA A 752 8.38 2.64 -7.84
CA ALA A 752 9.04 3.85 -7.34
C ALA A 752 8.22 4.60 -6.26
N GLY A 753 8.93 5.30 -5.37
CA GLY A 753 8.31 6.13 -4.34
C GLY A 753 7.75 5.31 -3.19
N ALA A 754 6.43 5.38 -2.97
CA ALA A 754 5.74 4.49 -2.04
C ALA A 754 5.63 3.04 -2.57
N ASP A 755 5.66 2.86 -3.88
CA ASP A 755 5.59 1.54 -4.51
C ASP A 755 6.98 0.90 -4.59
N VAL A 756 7.03 -0.39 -4.25
CA VAL A 756 8.26 -1.15 -4.01
C VAL A 756 8.51 -2.27 -5.02
N THR A 757 7.48 -2.70 -5.77
CA THR A 757 7.61 -3.75 -6.78
C THR A 757 6.72 -3.44 -7.98
N LYS A 758 7.33 -3.26 -9.15
CA LYS A 758 6.63 -2.86 -10.36
C LYS A 758 5.75 -3.97 -10.96
N ASN A 759 4.57 -3.59 -11.42
CA ASN A 759 3.56 -4.40 -12.11
C ASN A 759 3.04 -5.58 -11.27
N ASP A 760 3.06 -5.49 -9.94
CA ASP A 760 2.58 -6.54 -9.02
C ASP A 760 1.09 -6.37 -8.65
N GLY A 761 0.39 -5.41 -9.27
CA GLY A 761 -1.02 -5.11 -9.03
C GLY A 761 -1.26 -4.31 -7.75
N ILE A 762 -0.21 -3.79 -7.09
CA ILE A 762 -0.29 -2.98 -5.88
C ILE A 762 0.02 -1.53 -6.24
N TYR A 763 -1.05 -0.74 -6.32
CA TYR A 763 -0.97 0.68 -6.59
C TYR A 763 -0.79 1.43 -5.28
N SER A 764 0.24 2.26 -5.17
CA SER A 764 0.46 3.07 -3.95
C SER A 764 1.03 4.45 -4.23
N ARG A 765 0.97 5.33 -3.21
CA ARG A 765 1.58 6.67 -3.21
C ARG A 765 1.55 7.30 -1.82
N TYR A 766 2.38 8.32 -1.57
CA TYR A 766 2.31 9.11 -0.34
C TYR A 766 1.22 10.20 -0.42
N PHE A 767 0.45 10.38 0.65
CA PHE A 767 -0.46 11.49 0.88
C PHE A 767 0.16 12.49 1.86
N LEU A 768 0.23 13.76 1.44
CA LEU A 768 0.90 14.84 2.18
C LEU A 768 0.03 16.09 2.41
N ASN A 769 -1.14 16.19 1.75
CA ASN A 769 -1.96 17.42 1.74
C ASN A 769 -2.89 17.53 2.95
N PHE A 770 -2.32 17.41 4.15
CA PHE A 770 -3.03 17.58 5.41
C PHE A 770 -3.50 19.03 5.60
N THR A 771 -4.77 19.22 5.95
CA THR A 771 -5.40 20.54 6.09
C THR A 771 -5.60 20.97 7.55
N ALA A 772 -5.96 20.03 8.42
CA ALA A 772 -6.16 20.23 9.85
C ALA A 772 -6.02 18.91 10.63
N GLY A 773 -5.94 18.98 11.96
CA GLY A 773 -6.05 17.82 12.83
C GLY A 773 -7.46 17.21 12.83
N GLY A 774 -7.55 15.93 13.18
CA GLY A 774 -8.79 15.15 13.23
C GLY A 774 -8.86 14.04 12.18
N ARG A 775 -10.05 13.47 11.99
CA ARG A 775 -10.31 12.31 11.13
C ARG A 775 -10.31 12.62 9.63
N TYR A 776 -9.71 11.70 8.89
CA TYR A 776 -9.70 11.58 7.44
C TYR A 776 -10.23 10.18 7.05
N SER A 777 -11.09 10.10 6.04
CA SER A 777 -11.49 8.83 5.42
C SER A 777 -10.91 8.73 4.01
N VAL A 778 -10.61 7.49 3.59
CA VAL A 778 -10.13 7.19 2.25
C VAL A 778 -11.07 6.20 1.59
N SER A 779 -11.46 6.45 0.34
CA SER A 779 -12.03 5.47 -0.57
C SER A 779 -11.17 5.38 -1.83
N VAL A 780 -11.23 4.27 -2.56
CA VAL A 780 -10.46 4.06 -3.80
C VAL A 780 -11.38 3.63 -4.92
N LYS A 781 -11.32 4.34 -6.04
CA LYS A 781 -11.99 4.01 -7.30
C LYS A 781 -10.94 3.45 -8.28
N VAL A 782 -11.23 2.27 -8.81
CA VAL A 782 -10.45 1.67 -9.90
C VAL A 782 -11.28 1.72 -11.17
N ASN A 783 -10.71 2.19 -12.27
CA ASN A 783 -11.38 2.23 -13.55
C ASN A 783 -10.48 1.75 -14.70
N ASN A 784 -11.12 1.09 -15.67
CA ASN A 784 -10.55 0.73 -16.96
C ASN A 784 -11.41 1.32 -18.10
N GLU A 785 -11.75 2.60 -18.04
CA GLU A 785 -12.60 3.22 -19.07
C GLU A 785 -11.91 3.25 -20.45
N PHE A 786 -10.58 3.44 -20.47
CA PHE A 786 -9.79 3.53 -21.71
C PHE A 786 -9.33 2.16 -22.26
N GLY A 787 -9.56 1.06 -21.55
CA GLY A 787 -9.16 -0.29 -21.99
C GLY A 787 -7.64 -0.55 -21.89
N GLU A 788 -6.93 0.21 -21.06
CA GLU A 788 -5.48 0.07 -20.83
C GLU A 788 -5.15 -1.02 -19.80
N ALA A 789 -6.10 -1.42 -18.95
CA ALA A 789 -5.87 -2.44 -17.96
C ALA A 789 -5.81 -3.84 -18.58
N ALA A 790 -4.89 -4.66 -18.08
CA ALA A 790 -4.69 -6.02 -18.52
C ALA A 790 -4.45 -6.95 -17.33
N SER A 791 -5.00 -8.17 -17.42
CA SER A 791 -4.70 -9.26 -16.50
C SER A 791 -3.46 -9.97 -16.99
N VAL A 792 -2.54 -10.30 -16.10
CA VAL A 792 -1.48 -11.25 -16.43
C VAL A 792 -2.11 -12.62 -16.72
N VAL A 793 -1.58 -13.34 -17.70
CA VAL A 793 -1.93 -14.73 -18.02
C VAL A 793 -0.65 -15.57 -18.10
N VAL A 794 -0.74 -16.79 -17.59
CA VAL A 794 0.38 -17.74 -17.51
C VAL A 794 0.10 -18.95 -18.40
N ASN A 795 0.79 -19.02 -19.54
CA ASN A 795 0.76 -20.18 -20.41
C ASN A 795 1.87 -21.17 -20.06
N GLY A 796 1.50 -22.28 -19.43
CA GLY A 796 2.40 -23.40 -19.12
C GLY A 796 2.24 -23.91 -17.68
N THR A 797 2.93 -25.01 -17.36
CA THR A 797 2.94 -25.63 -16.01
C THR A 797 4.31 -25.52 -15.33
N GLY A 798 5.17 -24.63 -15.81
CA GLY A 798 6.50 -24.40 -15.22
C GLY A 798 6.44 -23.65 -13.90
N ARG A 799 7.41 -23.91 -13.02
CA ARG A 799 7.58 -23.22 -11.73
C ARG A 799 8.27 -21.87 -11.92
N ARG A 800 8.00 -20.90 -11.04
CA ARG A 800 8.74 -19.64 -10.96
C ARG A 800 9.16 -19.32 -9.53
N ASP A 801 10.45 -19.09 -9.35
CA ASP A 801 11.06 -18.72 -8.08
C ASP A 801 11.11 -17.18 -7.91
N ASN A 802 10.06 -16.49 -8.35
CA ASN A 802 10.01 -15.03 -8.42
C ASN A 802 9.57 -14.46 -7.07
N SER A 803 10.48 -13.87 -6.27
CA SER A 803 10.17 -13.38 -4.91
C SER A 803 9.48 -14.44 -4.01
N ALA A 804 9.86 -15.70 -4.21
CA ALA A 804 9.36 -16.89 -3.52
C ALA A 804 10.56 -17.80 -3.23
N ALA A 805 10.47 -18.69 -2.23
CA ALA A 805 11.59 -19.53 -1.83
C ALA A 805 12.31 -20.23 -3.00
N LEU A 806 13.61 -19.96 -3.13
CA LEU A 806 14.46 -20.53 -4.17
C LEU A 806 14.49 -22.06 -4.11
N SER A 807 14.23 -22.73 -5.22
CA SER A 807 14.29 -24.18 -5.36
C SER A 807 15.72 -24.67 -5.61
N GLN A 808 16.05 -25.84 -5.08
CA GLN A 808 17.34 -26.51 -5.28
C GLN A 808 17.46 -27.26 -6.61
N ASN A 809 16.35 -27.41 -7.36
CA ASN A 809 16.34 -28.11 -8.64
C ASN A 809 17.03 -27.30 -9.74
N ALA A 810 17.86 -27.96 -10.55
CA ALA A 810 18.54 -27.33 -11.68
C ALA A 810 17.58 -26.65 -12.69
N GLU A 811 16.37 -27.20 -12.84
CA GLU A 811 15.30 -26.65 -13.69
C GLU A 811 14.76 -25.29 -13.20
N ALA A 812 14.85 -24.99 -11.89
CA ALA A 812 14.42 -23.70 -11.34
C ALA A 812 15.43 -22.56 -11.64
N PHE A 813 16.66 -22.92 -12.01
CA PHE A 813 17.65 -21.98 -12.52
C PHE A 813 17.50 -21.79 -14.05
N ALA A 814 16.85 -22.70 -14.77
CA ALA A 814 16.56 -22.48 -16.18
C ALA A 814 15.62 -21.27 -16.35
N LEU A 815 15.83 -20.47 -17.40
CA LEU A 815 14.90 -19.40 -17.75
C LEU A 815 13.51 -19.99 -17.98
N ASP A 816 12.54 -19.59 -17.16
CA ASP A 816 11.15 -19.92 -17.42
C ASP A 816 10.72 -19.27 -18.75
N ARG A 817 10.52 -20.11 -19.76
CA ARG A 817 10.02 -19.70 -21.08
C ARG A 817 8.49 -19.79 -21.18
N ASN A 818 7.78 -20.02 -20.08
CA ASN A 818 6.33 -19.83 -20.04
C ASN A 818 6.00 -18.42 -20.55
N GLU A 819 5.10 -18.33 -21.52
CA GLU A 819 4.79 -17.08 -22.20
C GLU A 819 3.87 -16.24 -21.30
N VAL A 820 4.50 -15.45 -20.44
CA VAL A 820 3.82 -14.44 -19.62
C VAL A 820 3.41 -13.32 -20.55
N HIS A 821 2.10 -13.18 -20.72
CA HIS A 821 1.53 -12.15 -21.56
C HIS A 821 0.34 -11.55 -20.83
N SER A 822 0.06 -10.29 -21.10
CA SER A 822 -1.06 -9.59 -20.51
C SER A 822 -2.25 -9.65 -21.47
N GLU A 823 -3.37 -10.22 -21.03
CA GLU A 823 -4.62 -10.15 -21.77
C GLU A 823 -5.36 -8.85 -21.42
N PRO A 824 -5.72 -8.01 -22.41
CA PRO A 824 -6.54 -6.82 -22.18
C PRO A 824 -7.87 -7.18 -21.52
N LEU A 825 -8.20 -6.43 -20.46
CA LEU A 825 -9.49 -6.55 -19.79
C LEU A 825 -10.53 -5.69 -20.49
N ASP A 826 -11.78 -6.14 -20.47
CA ASP A 826 -12.89 -5.28 -20.88
C ASP A 826 -13.04 -4.12 -19.89
N GLN A 827 -13.81 -3.11 -20.26
CA GLN A 827 -14.04 -1.95 -19.40
C GLN A 827 -14.70 -2.39 -18.09
N PHE A 828 -14.19 -1.90 -16.96
CA PHE A 828 -14.71 -2.20 -15.62
C PHE A 828 -14.53 -1.00 -14.69
N GLN A 829 -15.32 -0.98 -13.60
CA GLN A 829 -15.19 -0.03 -12.50
C GLN A 829 -15.37 -0.75 -11.17
N ARG A 830 -14.56 -0.38 -10.17
CA ARG A 830 -14.68 -0.84 -8.78
C ARG A 830 -14.59 0.35 -7.84
N MET A 831 -15.22 0.24 -6.68
CA MET A 831 -14.93 1.10 -5.54
C MET A 831 -14.84 0.29 -4.26
N THR A 832 -13.93 0.68 -3.36
CA THR A 832 -13.79 0.11 -2.02
C THR A 832 -13.38 1.19 -1.01
N ALA A 833 -13.67 0.97 0.27
CA ALA A 833 -13.07 1.77 1.34
C ALA A 833 -11.56 1.47 1.46
N GLY A 834 -10.76 2.52 1.67
CA GLY A 834 -9.32 2.48 1.97
C GLY A 834 -8.99 2.66 3.45
N GLY A 835 -10.00 2.84 4.31
CA GLY A 835 -9.85 2.98 5.76
C GLY A 835 -9.93 4.42 6.25
N VAL A 836 -9.51 4.62 7.49
CA VAL A 836 -9.62 5.87 8.26
C VAL A 836 -8.33 6.11 9.01
N PHE A 837 -7.92 7.37 9.12
CA PHE A 837 -6.84 7.77 10.02
C PHE A 837 -7.13 9.12 10.70
N GLU A 838 -6.51 9.34 11.85
CA GLU A 838 -6.58 10.61 12.59
C GLU A 838 -5.21 11.30 12.64
N LEU A 839 -5.19 12.59 12.32
CA LEU A 839 -4.01 13.45 12.51
C LEU A 839 -4.11 14.17 13.87
N THR A 840 -3.24 13.81 14.82
CA THR A 840 -3.19 14.39 16.17
C THR A 840 -2.12 15.47 16.28
N ASP A 841 -2.15 16.22 17.40
CA ASP A 841 -1.05 17.12 17.83
C ASP A 841 -0.60 18.14 16.77
N VAL A 842 -1.52 18.70 15.99
CA VAL A 842 -1.21 19.78 15.03
C VAL A 842 -0.92 21.09 15.81
N PRO A 843 0.26 21.73 15.63
CA PRO A 843 0.60 22.97 16.32
C PRO A 843 -0.40 24.12 16.03
N SER A 844 -0.65 24.97 17.03
CA SER A 844 -1.59 26.10 16.93
C SER A 844 -1.15 27.18 15.93
N GLY A 845 -1.51 26.97 14.67
CA GLY A 845 -1.26 27.82 13.51
C GLY A 845 -1.63 27.03 12.25
N SER A 846 -1.70 27.68 11.09
CA SER A 846 -1.72 26.93 9.83
C SER A 846 -0.48 26.03 9.78
N LEU A 847 -0.64 24.72 9.48
CA LEU A 847 0.49 23.84 9.17
C LEU A 847 1.42 24.60 8.22
N PRO A 848 2.64 24.95 8.64
CA PRO A 848 3.57 25.57 7.72
C PRO A 848 3.84 24.54 6.63
N ARG A 849 3.48 24.86 5.38
CA ARG A 849 4.11 24.22 4.22
C ARG A 849 5.56 24.72 4.14
N LEU A 850 6.36 24.39 5.16
CA LEU A 850 7.75 24.11 4.93
C LEU A 850 7.74 22.83 4.10
N ASP A 851 8.38 22.93 2.95
CA ASP A 851 8.95 21.81 2.22
C ASP A 851 9.89 21.06 3.20
N LEU A 852 9.40 19.93 3.71
CA LEU A 852 10.01 19.12 4.77
C LEU A 852 10.18 17.65 4.34
N GLY A 853 9.49 17.22 3.30
CA GLY A 853 9.62 15.87 2.76
C GLY A 853 10.72 15.87 1.71
N PRO A 854 11.92 15.32 1.95
CA PRO A 854 12.89 15.19 0.87
C PRO A 854 12.34 14.27 -0.25
N PRO A 855 12.84 14.41 -1.50
CA PRO A 855 12.53 13.49 -2.58
C PRO A 855 12.72 12.01 -2.19
N SER A 856 11.89 11.12 -2.74
CA SER A 856 12.01 9.67 -2.46
C SER A 856 13.39 9.15 -2.86
N ARG A 857 13.85 8.13 -2.14
CA ARG A 857 15.04 7.38 -2.56
C ARG A 857 14.76 6.64 -3.87
N VAL A 858 15.62 6.87 -4.87
CA VAL A 858 15.63 6.07 -6.10
C VAL A 858 16.16 4.67 -5.82
N ILE A 859 15.41 3.64 -6.22
CA ILE A 859 15.73 2.23 -5.93
C ILE A 859 16.06 1.40 -7.18
N ASP A 860 15.89 1.96 -8.38
CA ASP A 860 15.98 1.26 -9.66
C ASP A 860 17.13 1.77 -10.57
N LEU A 861 18.11 2.50 -10.01
CA LEU A 861 19.27 3.00 -10.76
C LEU A 861 20.05 1.82 -11.36
N LYS A 862 20.22 1.84 -12.69
CA LYS A 862 20.93 0.78 -13.42
C LYS A 862 21.77 1.32 -14.58
N VAL A 863 22.83 0.59 -14.89
CA VAL A 863 23.60 0.76 -16.13
C VAL A 863 22.87 0.02 -17.24
N VAL A 864 22.46 0.74 -18.29
CA VAL A 864 21.75 0.17 -19.44
C VAL A 864 22.66 -0.11 -20.63
N ARG A 865 23.83 0.56 -20.71
CA ARG A 865 24.82 0.34 -21.77
C ARG A 865 26.20 0.85 -21.36
N VAL A 866 27.24 0.13 -21.74
CA VAL A 866 28.63 0.60 -21.66
C VAL A 866 29.24 0.72 -23.07
N SER A 867 30.19 1.64 -23.25
CA SER A 867 31.02 1.70 -24.45
C SER A 867 32.47 1.97 -24.07
N HIS A 868 33.29 0.93 -24.22
CA HIS A 868 34.75 1.02 -24.08
C HIS A 868 35.33 2.10 -25.02
N ASP A 869 35.01 2.02 -26.32
CA ASP A 869 35.60 2.90 -27.33
C ASP A 869 35.28 4.39 -27.15
N ASN A 870 34.07 4.71 -26.68
CA ASN A 870 33.64 6.09 -26.49
C ASN A 870 33.92 6.66 -25.09
N LEU A 871 34.34 5.82 -24.13
CA LEU A 871 34.41 6.15 -22.70
C LEU A 871 33.06 6.61 -22.12
N THR A 872 31.97 5.89 -22.45
CA THR A 872 30.61 6.31 -22.03
C THR A 872 29.84 5.22 -21.30
N VAL A 873 29.11 5.62 -20.27
CA VAL A 873 28.14 4.79 -19.53
C VAL A 873 26.76 5.43 -19.68
N ALA A 874 25.75 4.63 -19.98
CA ALA A 874 24.34 5.04 -19.98
C ALA A 874 23.68 4.53 -18.70
N LEU A 875 23.08 5.44 -17.94
CA LEU A 875 22.36 5.21 -16.69
C LEU A 875 20.88 5.49 -16.88
N SER A 876 20.03 4.78 -16.14
CA SER A 876 18.58 4.97 -16.15
C SER A 876 17.98 4.64 -14.78
N TRP A 877 16.92 5.35 -14.41
CA TRP A 877 16.18 5.23 -13.15
C TRP A 877 14.78 5.86 -13.31
N THR A 878 13.89 5.67 -12.34
CA THR A 878 12.56 6.31 -12.33
C THR A 878 12.60 7.61 -11.54
N ALA A 879 12.10 8.71 -12.13
CA ALA A 879 12.02 10.02 -11.50
C ALA A 879 11.11 10.00 -10.26
N VAL A 880 11.51 10.75 -9.23
CA VAL A 880 10.79 10.89 -7.95
C VAL A 880 10.19 12.29 -7.83
N GLY A 881 9.39 12.51 -6.77
CA GLY A 881 8.74 13.79 -6.52
C GLY A 881 9.66 14.82 -5.87
N ASP A 882 9.16 16.05 -5.77
CA ASP A 882 9.73 17.13 -4.97
C ASP A 882 9.62 16.76 -3.48
N ASP A 883 8.40 16.66 -2.93
CA ASP A 883 8.15 15.95 -1.67
C ASP A 883 7.89 14.46 -1.91
N PHE A 884 8.79 13.56 -1.50
CA PHE A 884 8.66 12.10 -1.67
C PHE A 884 8.34 11.65 -3.13
N ASP A 885 7.07 11.38 -3.44
CA ASP A 885 6.55 11.02 -4.78
C ASP A 885 5.42 11.96 -5.25
N GLN A 886 5.35 13.13 -4.63
CA GLN A 886 4.39 14.23 -4.81
C GLN A 886 5.10 15.53 -5.22
N GLY A 887 4.41 16.68 -5.11
CA GLY A 887 4.96 18.02 -5.32
C GLY A 887 5.15 18.44 -6.78
N GLY A 888 5.54 17.51 -7.65
CA GLY A 888 5.93 17.78 -9.03
C GLY A 888 7.31 17.19 -9.32
N PRO A 889 8.00 17.62 -10.40
CA PRO A 889 9.40 17.30 -10.60
C PRO A 889 10.26 17.95 -9.51
N ALA A 890 11.21 17.20 -8.96
CA ALA A 890 12.24 17.74 -8.07
C ALA A 890 13.18 18.73 -8.79
N ALA A 891 13.98 19.48 -8.05
CA ALA A 891 14.84 20.53 -8.61
C ALA A 891 16.06 20.00 -9.37
N PHE A 892 16.81 19.03 -8.82
CA PHE A 892 18.01 18.49 -9.47
C PHE A 892 18.42 17.09 -8.96
N THR A 893 19.28 16.42 -9.73
CA THR A 893 19.90 15.13 -9.39
C THR A 893 21.40 15.31 -9.16
N ASP A 894 21.86 15.10 -7.92
CA ASP A 894 23.28 15.00 -7.56
C ASP A 894 23.76 13.58 -7.89
N LEU A 895 24.27 13.39 -9.12
CA LEU A 895 24.82 12.12 -9.60
C LEU A 895 26.32 12.06 -9.33
N ARG A 896 26.79 10.96 -8.72
CA ARG A 896 28.18 10.76 -8.32
C ARG A 896 28.72 9.42 -8.77
N PHE A 897 30.04 9.35 -8.89
CA PHE A 897 30.76 8.15 -9.30
C PHE A 897 32.09 7.98 -8.55
N GLY A 898 32.59 6.75 -8.54
CA GLY A 898 33.87 6.39 -7.93
C GLY A 898 34.39 5.04 -8.43
N ARG A 899 35.57 4.64 -7.95
CA ARG A 899 36.18 3.31 -8.23
C ARG A 899 36.19 2.37 -7.02
N ASN A 900 35.77 2.83 -5.85
CA ASN A 900 35.65 2.03 -4.63
C ASN A 900 34.19 2.08 -4.16
N PHE A 901 33.54 0.90 -4.09
CA PHE A 901 32.15 0.78 -3.65
C PHE A 901 31.96 1.29 -2.21
N THR A 902 32.88 0.98 -1.29
CA THR A 902 32.73 1.29 0.13
C THR A 902 32.84 2.79 0.39
N GLU A 903 33.80 3.46 -0.24
CA GLU A 903 33.96 4.92 -0.15
C GLU A 903 32.71 5.66 -0.66
N LEU A 904 32.14 5.19 -1.78
CA LEU A 904 30.94 5.77 -2.37
C LEU A 904 29.68 5.52 -1.51
N ALA A 905 29.57 4.31 -0.94
CA ALA A 905 28.42 3.89 -0.12
C ALA A 905 28.42 4.49 1.29
N ASP A 906 29.58 4.76 1.87
CA ASP A 906 29.71 5.31 3.23
C ASP A 906 29.92 6.83 3.26
N ASN A 907 30.39 7.42 2.16
CA ASN A 907 30.66 8.85 2.07
C ASN A 907 30.34 9.43 0.67
N PHE A 908 29.04 9.46 0.37
CA PHE A 908 28.48 10.08 -0.83
C PHE A 908 29.06 11.49 -1.07
N ASP A 909 29.08 12.35 -0.05
CA ASP A 909 29.46 13.76 -0.19
C ASP A 909 30.95 13.99 -0.48
N ALA A 910 31.83 13.02 -0.18
CA ALA A 910 33.26 13.07 -0.55
C ALA A 910 33.55 12.52 -1.97
N SER A 911 32.57 11.90 -2.63
CA SER A 911 32.74 11.23 -3.92
C SER A 911 32.65 12.19 -5.11
N SER A 912 33.21 11.80 -6.26
CA SER A 912 33.27 12.64 -7.46
C SER A 912 31.88 12.88 -8.05
N VAL A 913 31.49 14.15 -8.16
CA VAL A 913 30.27 14.60 -8.83
C VAL A 913 30.43 14.47 -10.34
N VAL A 914 29.38 14.07 -11.04
CA VAL A 914 29.29 14.18 -12.50
C VAL A 914 29.00 15.64 -12.87
N ASP A 915 29.96 16.29 -13.54
CA ASP A 915 29.80 17.65 -14.04
C ASP A 915 28.97 17.68 -15.34
N ASP A 916 28.25 18.76 -15.62
CA ASP A 916 27.45 18.94 -16.85
C ASP A 916 28.27 18.72 -18.12
N SER A 917 29.57 19.04 -18.12
CA SER A 917 30.48 18.78 -19.25
C SER A 917 30.76 17.30 -19.52
N GLN A 918 30.45 16.42 -18.57
CA GLN A 918 30.49 14.97 -18.73
C GLN A 918 29.17 14.40 -19.27
N VAL A 919 28.06 15.12 -19.15
CA VAL A 919 26.75 14.70 -19.65
C VAL A 919 26.70 14.90 -21.17
N LEU A 920 26.51 13.82 -21.91
CA LEU A 920 26.43 13.81 -23.37
C LEU A 920 24.98 13.76 -23.88
N LEU A 921 24.08 13.16 -23.10
CA LEU A 921 22.63 13.07 -23.32
C LEU A 921 21.93 13.00 -21.96
N GLY A 922 20.72 13.56 -21.87
CA GLY A 922 19.96 13.70 -20.61
C GLY A 922 20.21 15.05 -19.93
N ASP A 923 19.55 15.27 -18.79
CA ASP A 923 19.65 16.50 -17.98
C ASP A 923 19.60 16.11 -16.48
N LEU A 924 20.50 16.67 -15.67
CA LEU A 924 20.53 16.47 -14.21
C LEU A 924 19.95 17.69 -13.45
N THR A 925 19.73 18.80 -14.14
CA THR A 925 19.33 20.11 -13.59
C THR A 925 17.85 20.43 -13.77
N SER A 926 17.11 19.56 -14.47
CA SER A 926 15.65 19.63 -14.63
C SER A 926 15.08 18.22 -14.76
N PRO A 927 14.97 17.46 -13.65
CA PRO A 927 14.32 16.16 -13.61
C PRO A 927 12.91 16.17 -14.22
N SER A 928 12.51 15.03 -14.78
CA SER A 928 11.16 14.81 -15.29
C SER A 928 10.13 14.67 -14.15
N PRO A 929 8.82 14.79 -14.43
CA PRO A 929 7.78 14.54 -13.42
C PRO A 929 7.88 13.12 -12.81
N PRO A 930 7.53 12.93 -11.52
CA PRO A 930 7.57 11.64 -10.85
C PRO A 930 6.90 10.51 -11.63
N GLY A 931 7.54 9.34 -11.62
CA GLY A 931 7.13 8.16 -12.39
C GLY A 931 7.62 8.12 -13.84
N THR A 932 8.26 9.18 -14.35
CA THR A 932 8.89 9.18 -15.68
C THR A 932 10.23 8.45 -15.65
N MET A 933 10.54 7.68 -16.70
CA MET A 933 11.84 7.02 -16.85
C MET A 933 12.92 8.03 -17.27
N GLU A 934 13.95 8.20 -16.45
CA GLU A 934 15.14 8.99 -16.77
C GLU A 934 16.18 8.18 -17.54
N THR A 935 16.98 8.87 -18.36
CA THR A 935 18.14 8.27 -19.03
C THR A 935 19.21 9.33 -19.29
N VAL A 936 20.41 9.09 -18.76
CA VAL A 936 21.57 9.98 -18.91
C VAL A 936 22.76 9.19 -19.46
N VAL A 937 23.48 9.76 -20.43
CA VAL A 937 24.73 9.19 -20.96
C VAL A 937 25.88 10.08 -20.55
N ILE A 938 26.80 9.53 -19.76
CA ILE A 938 27.94 10.25 -19.19
C ILE A 938 29.27 9.77 -19.76
N ARG A 939 30.25 10.67 -19.85
CA ARG A 939 31.65 10.35 -20.18
C ARG A 939 32.45 10.09 -18.90
N VAL A 940 33.09 8.92 -18.83
CA VAL A 940 33.98 8.53 -17.72
C VAL A 940 35.45 8.84 -18.01
N PRO A 941 36.31 9.07 -16.99
CA PRO A 941 37.69 9.50 -17.19
C PRO A 941 38.62 8.52 -17.93
N GLU A 942 38.53 7.21 -17.66
CA GLU A 942 39.49 6.20 -18.15
C GLU A 942 38.82 4.85 -18.49
N ARG A 943 39.59 3.96 -19.12
CA ARG A 943 39.21 2.58 -19.49
C ARG A 943 40.43 1.67 -19.46
N GLY A 944 40.20 0.36 -19.39
CA GLY A 944 41.26 -0.65 -19.39
C GLY A 944 40.95 -1.82 -18.47
N GLU A 945 41.92 -2.73 -18.33
CA GLU A 945 41.83 -3.86 -17.39
C GLU A 945 41.59 -3.35 -15.96
N ASN A 946 40.65 -3.99 -15.24
CA ASN A 946 40.24 -3.63 -13.88
C ASN A 946 39.72 -2.18 -13.70
N VAL A 947 39.27 -1.51 -14.77
CA VAL A 947 38.57 -0.22 -14.66
C VAL A 947 37.07 -0.46 -14.48
N THR A 948 36.64 -0.60 -13.22
CA THR A 948 35.23 -0.59 -12.84
C THR A 948 34.87 0.74 -12.19
N TYR A 949 33.73 1.30 -12.57
CA TYR A 949 33.11 2.45 -11.92
C TYR A 949 31.82 2.05 -11.23
N VAL A 950 31.56 2.66 -10.08
CA VAL A 950 30.30 2.62 -9.35
C VAL A 950 29.62 3.99 -9.39
N PHE A 951 28.30 4.00 -9.47
CA PHE A 951 27.44 5.16 -9.62
C PHE A 951 26.33 5.17 -8.57
N VAL A 952 26.05 6.33 -8.02
CA VAL A 952 24.99 6.58 -7.04
C VAL A 952 24.44 7.98 -7.27
N LEU A 953 23.16 8.21 -7.02
CA LEU A 953 22.57 9.55 -7.07
C LEU A 953 21.74 9.84 -5.82
N ARG A 954 21.51 11.12 -5.57
CA ARG A 954 20.38 11.59 -4.76
C ARG A 954 19.64 12.67 -5.52
N VAL A 955 18.34 12.77 -5.28
CA VAL A 955 17.48 13.82 -5.85
C VAL A 955 17.20 14.84 -4.76
N CYS A 956 17.19 16.13 -5.12
CA CYS A 956 17.00 17.24 -4.19
C CYS A 956 15.90 18.18 -4.68
N ASP A 957 15.13 18.71 -3.74
CA ASP A 957 14.04 19.68 -3.96
C ASP A 957 14.57 21.12 -4.11
N ALA A 958 13.65 22.07 -4.29
CA ALA A 958 13.97 23.49 -4.43
C ALA A 958 14.30 24.19 -3.09
N ALA A 959 13.94 23.63 -1.94
CA ALA A 959 14.35 24.12 -0.62
C ALA A 959 15.77 23.67 -0.23
N GLY A 960 16.29 22.64 -0.91
CA GLY A 960 17.59 22.03 -0.67
C GLY A 960 17.55 20.83 0.28
N ASN A 961 16.38 20.24 0.58
CA ASN A 961 16.37 18.91 1.16
C ASN A 961 16.70 17.89 0.05
N CYS A 962 17.39 16.81 0.43
CA CYS A 962 17.81 15.78 -0.50
C CYS A 962 17.37 14.42 0.01
N GLY A 963 16.88 13.58 -0.90
CA GLY A 963 16.57 12.18 -0.64
C GLY A 963 17.80 11.39 -0.20
N GLN A 964 17.56 10.20 0.36
CA GLN A 964 18.63 9.26 0.66
C GLN A 964 19.33 8.80 -0.64
N PRO A 965 20.65 8.53 -0.62
CA PRO A 965 21.37 8.01 -1.78
C PRO A 965 20.73 6.74 -2.34
N SER A 966 20.74 6.59 -3.66
CA SER A 966 20.08 5.52 -4.41
C SER A 966 20.62 4.12 -4.09
N ASN A 967 20.13 3.09 -4.77
CA ASN A 967 20.93 1.88 -4.98
C ASN A 967 22.19 2.22 -5.82
N ILE A 968 23.24 1.41 -5.71
CA ILE A 968 24.51 1.63 -6.43
C ILE A 968 24.54 0.74 -7.68
N ALA A 969 24.87 1.33 -8.84
CA ALA A 969 25.05 0.61 -10.09
C ALA A 969 26.54 0.55 -10.47
N ALA A 970 26.99 -0.53 -11.10
CA ALA A 970 28.40 -0.74 -11.49
C ALA A 970 28.56 -0.94 -13.01
N ALA A 971 29.62 -0.39 -13.60
CA ALA A 971 30.00 -0.59 -15.01
C ALA A 971 31.47 -0.98 -15.14
N ASN A 972 31.76 -1.97 -15.98
CA ASN A 972 33.13 -2.37 -16.35
C ASN A 972 33.54 -1.71 -17.68
N LEU A 973 34.69 -1.03 -17.72
CA LEU A 973 35.27 -0.37 -18.89
C LEU A 973 36.46 -1.16 -19.50
N GLU A 974 36.59 -2.43 -19.17
CA GLU A 974 37.49 -3.38 -19.83
C GLU A 974 37.08 -3.62 -21.31
N TYR A 975 38.02 -4.08 -22.14
CA TYR A 975 37.71 -4.42 -23.53
C TYR A 975 37.20 -5.86 -23.61
N ILE A 976 35.94 -6.04 -24.01
CA ILE A 976 35.34 -7.35 -24.22
C ILE A 976 35.26 -7.60 -25.73
N PRO A 977 36.01 -8.58 -26.28
CA PRO A 977 35.97 -8.87 -27.70
C PRO A 977 34.60 -9.43 -28.10
N GLU A 978 34.08 -8.99 -29.25
CA GLU A 978 32.87 -9.61 -29.81
C GLU A 978 33.09 -11.11 -30.08
N PRO A 979 32.08 -11.96 -29.83
CA PRO A 979 32.20 -13.40 -30.04
C PRO A 979 32.59 -13.70 -31.48
N THR A 980 33.76 -14.31 -31.66
CA THR A 980 34.36 -14.53 -32.98
C THR A 980 33.49 -15.51 -33.76
N THR A 981 32.63 -14.99 -34.63
CA THR A 981 31.75 -15.82 -35.46
C THR A 981 32.62 -16.58 -36.45
N ALA A 982 32.92 -17.84 -36.13
CA ALA A 982 33.68 -18.72 -37.01
C ALA A 982 32.92 -18.84 -38.34
N ALA A 983 33.49 -18.29 -39.42
CA ALA A 983 32.89 -18.36 -40.74
C ALA A 983 32.60 -19.83 -41.10
N PRO A 984 31.40 -20.16 -41.58
CA PRO A 984 31.01 -21.55 -41.81
C PRO A 984 31.98 -22.19 -42.81
N THR A 985 32.69 -23.23 -42.35
CA THR A 985 33.64 -23.97 -43.18
C THR A 985 32.85 -24.75 -44.23
N THR A 986 32.88 -24.26 -45.48
CA THR A 986 32.17 -24.85 -46.61
C THR A 986 32.81 -26.17 -47.04
N THR A 987 32.42 -27.27 -46.40
CA THR A 987 32.65 -28.63 -46.92
C THR A 987 31.45 -29.02 -47.80
N PRO A 988 31.66 -29.33 -49.10
CA PRO A 988 30.55 -29.59 -50.01
C PRO A 988 30.04 -31.02 -49.88
N LEU A 989 28.77 -31.19 -49.46
CA LEU A 989 28.05 -32.46 -49.55
C LEU A 989 26.74 -32.30 -50.32
N SER A 990 26.79 -32.79 -51.57
CA SER A 990 25.72 -33.44 -52.33
C SER A 990 24.26 -33.16 -51.96
N GLN A 991 23.56 -32.44 -52.85
CA GLN A 991 22.09 -32.46 -52.93
C GLN A 991 21.55 -33.85 -53.34
N PRO A 992 20.40 -34.26 -52.77
CA PRO A 992 19.36 -34.99 -53.49
C PRO A 992 18.26 -34.01 -53.96
N ASN A 993 17.60 -34.36 -55.07
CA ASN A 993 16.65 -33.50 -55.79
C ASN A 993 15.20 -33.56 -55.27
N ASN A 994 14.40 -32.61 -55.77
CA ASN A 994 12.93 -32.59 -55.88
C ASN A 994 12.12 -32.17 -54.63
N ALA A 995 11.02 -31.42 -54.75
CA ALA A 995 10.54 -30.59 -55.86
C ALA A 995 9.46 -29.59 -55.38
N ASN A 996 9.38 -28.45 -56.08
CA ASN A 996 8.21 -27.57 -56.24
C ASN A 996 7.34 -27.23 -55.01
N ASN A 997 7.39 -25.95 -54.59
CA ASN A 997 6.32 -25.03 -54.99
C ASN A 997 6.74 -23.56 -54.89
N ASN A 998 6.54 -22.82 -55.99
CA ASN A 998 6.70 -21.36 -56.03
C ASN A 998 5.44 -20.69 -55.47
N THR A 999 5.51 -20.09 -54.29
CA THR A 999 4.63 -18.98 -53.90
C THR A 999 5.34 -18.11 -52.84
N LEU A 1000 5.06 -16.80 -52.82
CA LEU A 1000 5.52 -15.81 -51.82
C LEU A 1000 6.98 -15.30 -51.88
N ILE A 1001 7.40 -14.75 -53.02
CA ILE A 1001 8.38 -13.61 -53.04
C ILE A 1001 7.89 -12.47 -53.96
N ILE A 1002 6.70 -11.91 -53.66
CA ILE A 1002 6.29 -10.55 -54.07
C ILE A 1002 5.33 -9.99 -52.98
N ALA A 1003 5.85 -9.59 -51.81
CA ALA A 1003 4.99 -9.05 -50.72
C ALA A 1003 5.63 -8.09 -49.70
N VAL A 1004 6.95 -7.86 -49.71
CA VAL A 1004 7.64 -7.12 -48.62
C VAL A 1004 8.22 -5.76 -49.04
N SER A 1005 8.34 -5.47 -50.34
CA SER A 1005 8.90 -4.21 -50.85
C SER A 1005 7.89 -3.06 -51.05
N VAL A 1006 6.61 -3.24 -50.65
CA VAL A 1006 5.54 -2.23 -50.84
C VAL A 1006 5.08 -1.59 -49.51
N THR A 1007 5.22 -2.28 -48.38
CA THR A 1007 4.69 -1.83 -47.08
C THR A 1007 5.44 -0.62 -46.50
N CYS A 1008 6.76 -0.54 -46.63
CA CYS A 1008 7.53 0.61 -46.11
C CYS A 1008 7.24 1.93 -46.86
N GLY A 1009 6.89 1.87 -48.15
CA GLY A 1009 6.58 3.07 -48.95
C GLY A 1009 5.23 3.69 -48.59
N VAL A 1010 4.22 2.87 -48.32
CA VAL A 1010 2.86 3.34 -48.03
C VAL A 1010 2.78 4.04 -46.67
N VAL A 1011 3.47 3.52 -45.64
CA VAL A 1011 3.47 4.13 -44.29
C VAL A 1011 4.07 5.54 -44.31
N ALA A 1012 5.19 5.74 -45.02
CA ALA A 1012 5.82 7.06 -45.16
C ALA A 1012 4.92 8.08 -45.89
N VAL A 1013 4.21 7.65 -46.94
CA VAL A 1013 3.28 8.50 -47.69
C VAL A 1013 2.03 8.84 -46.87
N VAL A 1014 1.49 7.90 -46.10
CA VAL A 1014 0.34 8.15 -45.21
C VAL A 1014 0.71 9.11 -44.08
N ALA A 1015 1.89 8.97 -43.47
CA ALA A 1015 2.39 9.91 -42.45
C ALA A 1015 2.58 11.33 -43.02
N ALA A 1016 3.12 11.47 -44.24
CA ALA A 1016 3.24 12.75 -44.93
C ALA A 1016 1.88 13.40 -45.28
N ILE A 1017 0.89 12.59 -45.67
CA ILE A 1017 -0.47 13.08 -45.94
C ILE A 1017 -1.17 13.51 -44.64
N LEU A 1018 -1.03 12.75 -43.55
CA LEU A 1018 -1.61 13.09 -42.25
C LEU A 1018 -1.02 14.38 -41.68
N THR A 1019 0.29 14.56 -41.71
CA THR A 1019 0.94 15.82 -41.28
C THR A 1019 0.48 17.02 -42.12
N VAL A 1020 0.37 16.89 -43.45
CA VAL A 1020 -0.20 17.94 -44.31
C VAL A 1020 -1.68 18.21 -43.99
N LEU A 1021 -2.48 17.18 -43.69
CA LEU A 1021 -3.89 17.35 -43.32
C LEU A 1021 -4.05 18.05 -41.96
N VAL A 1022 -3.25 17.71 -40.95
CA VAL A 1022 -3.23 18.36 -39.63
C VAL A 1022 -2.86 19.84 -39.78
N VAL A 1023 -1.76 20.17 -40.48
CA VAL A 1023 -1.36 21.56 -40.76
C VAL A 1023 -2.47 22.32 -41.49
N LYS A 1024 -3.12 21.69 -42.48
CA LYS A 1024 -4.23 22.30 -43.23
C LYS A 1024 -5.51 22.48 -42.39
N HIS A 1025 -5.72 21.64 -41.36
CA HIS A 1025 -6.83 21.77 -40.41
C HIS A 1025 -6.58 22.89 -39.40
N CYS A 1026 -5.36 22.96 -38.84
CA CYS A 1026 -4.90 24.06 -37.98
C CYS A 1026 -4.98 25.42 -38.69
N CYS A 1027 -4.54 25.50 -39.95
CA CYS A 1027 -4.65 26.72 -40.76
C CYS A 1027 -6.10 27.08 -41.12
N LYS A 1028 -7.01 26.11 -41.29
CA LYS A 1028 -8.45 26.38 -41.53
C LYS A 1028 -9.17 26.95 -40.30
N ARG A 1029 -8.76 26.60 -39.07
CA ARG A 1029 -9.37 27.14 -37.85
C ARG A 1029 -9.08 28.63 -37.59
N LYS A 1030 -8.16 29.28 -38.32
CA LYS A 1030 -7.81 30.70 -38.17
C LYS A 1030 -8.41 31.67 -39.20
N LYS A 1031 -9.34 31.25 -40.07
CA LYS A 1031 -10.04 32.17 -41.00
C LYS A 1031 -11.55 31.89 -41.15
N ARG A 1032 -12.33 32.36 -40.17
CA ARG A 1032 -13.69 32.91 -40.36
C ARG A 1032 -14.18 33.68 -39.12
N LEU A 1033 -13.70 34.92 -38.97
CA LEU A 1033 -14.60 36.04 -38.69
C LEU A 1033 -14.00 37.33 -39.29
N SER A 1034 -14.82 38.01 -40.07
CA SER A 1034 -14.55 39.22 -40.86
C SER A 1034 -15.95 39.77 -41.19
N VAL A 1035 -16.23 41.07 -41.30
CA VAL A 1035 -15.39 42.27 -41.37
C VAL A 1035 -16.31 43.47 -41.12
N ALA A 1036 -15.77 44.66 -40.79
CA ALA A 1036 -16.39 45.93 -41.17
C ALA A 1036 -15.37 47.08 -41.17
N PRO A 1037 -15.06 47.64 -42.35
CA PRO A 1037 -14.79 49.07 -42.47
C PRO A 1037 -15.70 49.72 -43.53
N ALA A 1038 -15.91 51.03 -43.42
CA ALA A 1038 -16.67 51.87 -44.34
C ALA A 1038 -15.99 53.27 -44.41
N PRO A 1039 -16.27 54.11 -45.42
CA PRO A 1039 -15.43 54.16 -46.62
C PRO A 1039 -14.79 55.53 -46.90
N ASP A 1040 -13.86 55.58 -47.85
CA ASP A 1040 -13.17 56.80 -48.27
C ASP A 1040 -14.06 57.82 -49.01
N GLY A 1041 -13.75 59.10 -48.83
CA GLY A 1041 -14.40 60.21 -49.53
C GLY A 1041 -13.68 61.57 -49.42
N ILE A 1042 -12.73 61.82 -50.33
CA ILE A 1042 -12.37 63.14 -50.91
C ILE A 1042 -11.77 64.22 -49.96
N GLY A 1043 -10.44 64.41 -50.05
CA GLY A 1043 -9.81 65.56 -50.73
C GLY A 1043 -10.02 67.03 -50.26
N LEU A 1044 -8.86 67.69 -50.05
CA LEU A 1044 -8.50 69.10 -50.33
C LEU A 1044 -8.76 70.24 -49.31
N GLU A 1045 -7.62 70.76 -48.83
CA GLU A 1045 -7.20 72.16 -48.69
C GLU A 1045 -7.85 73.20 -47.74
N SER A 1046 -6.90 73.87 -47.04
CA SER A 1046 -6.87 75.28 -46.61
C SER A 1046 -7.43 75.64 -45.22
N GLY A 1047 -6.75 76.59 -44.55
CA GLY A 1047 -7.33 77.32 -43.40
C GLY A 1047 -6.60 77.25 -42.05
N GLN A 1048 -5.31 77.57 -41.99
CA GLN A 1048 -4.78 78.29 -40.81
C GLN A 1048 -5.45 79.69 -40.73
N PRO A 1049 -5.47 80.43 -39.58
CA PRO A 1049 -4.67 80.22 -38.36
C PRO A 1049 -5.34 80.50 -36.99
N LYS A 1050 -4.57 80.24 -35.91
CA LYS A 1050 -4.55 80.92 -34.58
C LYS A 1050 -5.79 80.89 -33.68
N GLY A 1051 -5.59 80.44 -32.42
CA GLY A 1051 -6.48 80.80 -31.30
C GLY A 1051 -6.50 79.83 -30.12
N GLU A 1052 -5.43 79.80 -29.32
CA GLU A 1052 -5.48 79.39 -27.90
C GLU A 1052 -6.49 80.24 -27.08
N PRO A 1053 -6.87 79.87 -25.83
CA PRO A 1053 -6.69 78.58 -25.13
C PRO A 1053 -7.89 78.09 -24.27
N LEU A 1054 -7.83 76.81 -23.83
CA LEU A 1054 -8.35 76.28 -22.54
C LEU A 1054 -9.89 76.32 -22.26
N PRO A 1055 -10.41 75.59 -21.23
CA PRO A 1055 -9.83 74.51 -20.42
C PRO A 1055 -10.69 73.22 -20.33
N LYS A 1056 -10.07 72.12 -19.83
CA LYS A 1056 -10.71 70.92 -19.20
C LYS A 1056 -11.61 70.07 -20.13
N THR A 1057 -11.50 68.75 -20.16
CA THR A 1057 -10.86 67.79 -19.22
C THR A 1057 -10.35 66.58 -19.99
#